data_AF-A0AAN7NZG4-F1
#
_entry.id   AF-A0AAN7NZG4-F1
#
_cell.length_a   1.000
_cell.length_b   1.000
_cell.length_c   1.000
_cell.angle_alpha   90.00
_cell.angle_beta   90.00
_cell.angle_gamma   90.00
#
_symmetry.space_group_name_H-M   'P 1'
#
loop_
_entity.id
_entity.type
_entity.pdbx_description
1 polymer ?
#
loop_
_entity_poly.entity_id
_entity_poly.type
_entity_poly.pdbx_seq_one_letter_code
_entity_poly.pdbx_strand_id
1 'polypeptide(L)'
;MLPLNSKPQVDVNDVSEEPLLFHFTWIKNLSALLSKQLSTRNHKIFICERCLNYFRTRDMLEKHKTYCIHSNTCCVRLPKHSEKYLSFKNYRYQEKVPFVIYADLECILEKCNDADSNLLNTKSKSYQKHIPFSIAYYLKCSYDNTLSKFCTYRGIDCIDWFVRELKNIVDMSHEQLNIIVPMGKLNHQQHQSFLISKICHICKQPFNDDQVKVRDHNHQTGMFRGAAHQSCNLNYKDEHCIPVVFHNMSGYDAHFIIKKLSTLFEGNVKLLPINKEKYISFTKSIPNTNISLRFIDSFRFMSQSLNHLSSNLLDDQKKITKCYCNSLEEFRLLNKKGIFPYDYVDSWKKLEETCLPRKEDFYSQLNDENISDEDYAHAVNVWKVFGIRNIGEYSDLYLKTDVLLLADVFETFRETCLKTYTLDPLHYYTAPGLTFDAMLKTTNISLELLTDIDMVMFVEKGIRGGVSQCSNRYAKANNKYMKNGTDSTKDSIYLMYFDVNNLYGAAMSQYLPYGNFEFMENFDVQEILNTPDDFIVGYIVECDLAYPIQLHNLHSDLPLAPEHMVPPTSKAKLKKLLLTLFPKERYVTHYRNLKMYLRLGMQLKKVHRVLKFHQSPWLKQYIDLNTKLRQQSKMILKKIFIN
;
A
#
# COMPACT_ATOMS: atom_id res chain seq x y z
N MET A 1 3.63 3.08 36.21
CA MET A 1 2.25 2.71 36.60
C MET A 1 1.54 2.25 35.34
N LEU A 2 0.73 1.21 35.38
CA LEU A 2 -0.09 0.77 34.23
C LEU A 2 -1.57 0.97 34.60
N PRO A 3 -2.43 1.46 33.68
CA PRO A 3 -3.86 1.53 33.93
C PRO A 3 -4.45 0.12 33.92
N LEU A 4 -5.25 -0.21 34.94
CA LEU A 4 -6.10 -1.40 34.95
C LEU A 4 -7.53 -0.96 34.60
N ASN A 5 -8.10 -1.55 33.55
CA ASN A 5 -9.54 -1.42 33.29
C ASN A 5 -10.27 -2.44 34.17
N SER A 6 -10.83 -1.99 35.29
CA SER A 6 -11.95 -2.68 35.91
C SER A 6 -13.21 -2.29 35.15
N LYS A 7 -13.86 -3.24 34.45
CA LYS A 7 -15.24 -3.03 33.99
C LYS A 7 -16.15 -3.05 35.22
N PRO A 8 -16.93 -2.00 35.51
CA PRO A 8 -18.18 -2.20 36.25
C PRO A 8 -19.14 -2.97 35.35
N GLN A 9 -19.93 -3.88 35.91
CA GLN A 9 -21.15 -4.36 35.25
C GLN A 9 -22.05 -3.13 35.01
N VAL A 10 -22.35 -2.83 33.75
CA VAL A 10 -23.27 -1.75 33.39
C VAL A 10 -24.59 -2.39 33.01
N ASP A 11 -25.61 -2.11 33.83
CA ASP A 11 -27.01 -2.23 33.45
C ASP A 11 -27.29 -1.22 32.33
N VAL A 12 -27.88 -1.71 31.25
CA VAL A 12 -28.10 -0.94 30.02
C VAL A 12 -29.29 -0.02 30.25
N ASN A 13 -29.11 1.19 30.81
CA ASN A 13 -30.12 2.26 30.76
C ASN A 13 -29.71 3.65 31.28
N ASP A 14 -28.43 4.05 31.28
CA ASP A 14 -28.12 5.46 31.60
C ASP A 14 -26.94 6.01 30.79
N VAL A 15 -27.20 7.09 30.04
CA VAL A 15 -26.20 7.86 29.28
C VAL A 15 -25.87 9.09 30.11
N SER A 16 -25.04 8.90 31.13
CA SER A 16 -24.32 9.99 31.78
C SER A 16 -22.82 9.78 31.53
N GLU A 17 -22.13 10.84 31.08
CA GLU A 17 -20.67 10.85 30.92
C GLU A 17 -20.01 10.78 32.30
N GLU A 18 -19.92 9.59 32.89
CA GLU A 18 -19.11 9.40 34.09
C GLU A 18 -17.61 9.47 33.74
N PRO A 19 -16.80 10.19 34.55
CA PRO A 19 -15.37 10.30 34.31
C PRO A 19 -14.69 8.94 34.48
N LEU A 20 -13.93 8.52 33.46
CA LEU A 20 -13.09 7.32 33.50
C LEU A 20 -12.09 7.41 34.67
N LEU A 21 -12.41 6.72 35.77
CA LEU A 21 -11.53 6.60 36.95
C LEU A 21 -10.42 5.58 36.67
N PHE A 22 -9.22 6.07 36.32
CA PHE A 22 -8.04 5.22 36.18
C PHE A 22 -7.46 4.88 37.56
N HIS A 23 -7.41 3.60 37.91
CA HIS A 23 -6.60 3.12 39.02
C HIS A 23 -5.17 2.86 38.55
N PHE A 24 -4.21 3.55 39.16
CA PHE A 24 -2.79 3.36 38.91
C PHE A 24 -2.17 2.50 40.00
N THR A 25 -1.65 1.33 39.62
CA THR A 25 -0.89 0.48 40.53
C THR A 25 0.61 0.76 40.40
N TRP A 26 1.27 1.00 41.52
CA TRP A 26 2.73 1.15 41.57
C TRP A 26 3.42 -0.21 41.50
N ILE A 27 4.21 -0.42 40.44
CA ILE A 27 5.01 -1.63 40.25
C ILE A 27 6.39 -1.36 40.86
N LYS A 28 6.67 -1.95 42.03
CA LYS A 28 7.97 -1.81 42.73
C LYS A 28 9.10 -2.57 42.05
N ASN A 29 8.78 -3.67 41.36
CA ASN A 29 9.77 -4.50 40.67
C ASN A 29 9.17 -5.08 39.39
N LEU A 30 9.47 -4.44 38.26
CA LEU A 30 8.96 -4.83 36.94
C LEU A 30 9.45 -6.21 36.52
N SER A 31 10.72 -6.53 36.81
CA SER A 31 11.27 -7.86 36.55
C SER A 31 10.48 -8.93 37.30
N ALA A 32 10.24 -8.78 38.60
CA ALA A 32 9.48 -9.76 39.38
C ALA A 32 8.05 -9.98 38.84
N LEU A 33 7.40 -8.91 38.37
CA LEU A 33 6.05 -8.96 37.81
C LEU A 33 5.99 -9.76 36.49
N LEU A 34 6.94 -9.53 35.59
CA LEU A 34 6.89 -10.07 34.22
C LEU A 34 7.73 -11.34 34.01
N SER A 35 8.67 -11.66 34.91
CA SER A 35 9.59 -12.81 34.74
C SER A 35 8.86 -14.11 34.48
N LYS A 36 7.79 -14.40 35.25
CA LYS A 36 7.02 -15.64 35.10
C LYS A 36 6.22 -15.71 33.78
N GLN A 37 5.94 -14.57 33.15
CA GLN A 37 5.24 -14.51 31.86
C GLN A 37 6.20 -14.66 30.66
N LEU A 38 7.47 -14.32 30.87
CA LEU A 38 8.49 -14.25 29.81
C LEU A 38 9.46 -15.43 29.82
N SER A 39 9.67 -16.08 30.97
CA SER A 39 10.58 -17.21 31.10
C SER A 39 10.04 -18.28 32.06
N THR A 40 10.24 -19.54 31.69
CA THR A 40 10.02 -20.69 32.57
C THR A 40 11.20 -20.96 33.51
N ARG A 41 12.31 -20.22 33.36
CA ARG A 41 13.54 -20.39 34.15
C ARG A 41 13.54 -19.45 35.36
N ASN A 42 14.00 -19.93 36.52
CA ASN A 42 14.07 -19.17 37.78
C ASN A 42 15.22 -18.12 37.85
N HIS A 43 15.77 -17.70 36.71
CA HIS A 43 16.85 -16.71 36.68
C HIS A 43 16.31 -15.28 36.62
N LYS A 44 17.03 -14.35 37.27
CA LYS A 44 16.69 -12.91 37.26
C LYS A 44 16.86 -12.34 35.84
N ILE A 45 15.78 -11.83 35.25
CA ILE A 45 15.82 -11.09 34.00
C ILE A 45 15.78 -9.57 34.26
N PHE A 46 16.36 -8.80 33.35
CA PHE A 46 16.38 -7.33 33.42
C PHE A 46 15.52 -6.75 32.31
N ILE A 47 14.52 -5.94 32.65
CA ILE A 47 13.54 -5.42 31.67
C ILE A 47 13.78 -3.94 31.45
N CYS A 48 13.73 -3.51 30.18
CA CYS A 48 13.72 -2.10 29.83
C CYS A 48 12.31 -1.53 30.01
N GLU A 49 12.18 -0.49 30.85
CA GLU A 49 10.88 0.11 31.20
C GLU A 49 10.19 0.84 30.04
N ARG A 50 10.91 1.13 28.94
CA ARG A 50 10.37 1.80 27.75
C ARG A 50 9.85 0.82 26.71
N CYS A 51 10.73 -0.03 26.19
CA CYS A 51 10.39 -0.97 25.11
C CYS A 51 9.84 -2.31 25.63
N LEU A 52 9.93 -2.58 26.93
CA LEU A 52 9.52 -3.82 27.61
C LEU A 52 10.25 -5.10 27.14
N ASN A 53 11.38 -4.98 26.42
CA ASN A 53 12.27 -6.11 26.13
C ASN A 53 13.09 -6.50 27.36
N TYR A 54 13.47 -7.78 27.43
CA TYR A 54 14.24 -8.36 28.54
C TYR A 54 15.66 -8.76 28.11
N PHE A 55 16.58 -8.66 29.06
CA PHE A 55 18.00 -8.91 28.90
C PHE A 55 18.50 -9.85 30.00
N ARG A 56 19.54 -10.63 29.69
CA ARG A 56 20.11 -11.63 30.61
C ARG A 56 21.02 -11.01 31.67
N THR A 57 21.69 -9.91 31.34
CA THR A 57 22.61 -9.22 32.26
C THR A 57 22.25 -7.75 32.39
N ARG A 58 22.70 -7.12 33.49
CA ARG A 58 22.49 -5.69 33.70
C ARG A 58 23.25 -4.85 32.69
N ASP A 59 24.45 -5.27 32.32
CA ASP A 59 25.30 -4.55 31.36
C ASP A 59 24.66 -4.48 29.97
N MET A 60 23.99 -5.55 29.52
CA MET A 60 23.23 -5.54 28.27
C MET A 60 22.08 -4.53 28.32
N LEU A 61 21.34 -4.49 29.44
CA LEU A 61 20.27 -3.51 29.62
C LEU A 61 20.80 -2.07 29.62
N GLU A 62 21.92 -1.80 30.30
CA GLU A 62 22.50 -0.44 30.30
C GLU A 62 23.01 -0.04 28.91
N LYS A 63 23.67 -0.95 28.19
CA LYS A 63 24.05 -0.74 26.78
C LYS A 63 22.81 -0.42 25.93
N HIS A 64 21.75 -1.22 26.02
CA HIS A 64 20.49 -1.00 25.32
C HIS A 64 19.86 0.36 25.64
N LYS A 65 19.81 0.75 26.92
CA LYS A 65 19.20 2.01 27.40
C LYS A 65 19.81 3.24 26.76
N THR A 66 21.12 3.25 26.51
CA THR A 66 21.80 4.38 25.85
C THR A 66 21.20 4.71 24.48
N TYR A 67 20.67 3.71 23.77
CA TYR A 67 20.03 3.90 22.48
C TYR A 67 18.50 3.99 22.58
N CYS A 68 17.89 3.16 23.44
CA CYS A 68 16.44 2.99 23.50
C CYS A 68 15.72 4.27 23.91
N ILE A 69 16.34 5.08 24.77
CA ILE A 69 15.79 6.36 25.22
C ILE A 69 15.57 7.37 24.06
N HIS A 70 16.36 7.27 23.00
CA HIS A 70 16.32 8.17 21.85
C HIS A 70 15.45 7.66 20.70
N SER A 71 15.30 6.34 20.58
CA SER A 71 14.64 5.71 19.43
C SER A 71 13.21 5.24 19.74
N ASN A 72 12.93 4.76 20.95
CA ASN A 72 11.67 4.11 21.28
C ASN A 72 10.82 4.92 22.27
N THR A 73 9.56 5.13 21.90
CA THR A 73 8.54 5.77 22.74
C THR A 73 7.51 4.80 23.30
N CYS A 74 7.46 3.57 22.77
CA CYS A 74 6.46 2.56 23.13
C CYS A 74 7.05 1.14 23.19
N CYS A 75 6.21 0.19 23.62
CA CYS A 75 6.52 -1.23 23.63
C CYS A 75 6.82 -1.73 22.21
N VAL A 76 7.93 -2.44 22.04
CA VAL A 76 8.36 -2.99 20.75
C VAL A 76 8.11 -4.50 20.74
N ARG A 77 7.38 -4.98 19.73
CA ARG A 77 7.14 -6.41 19.52
C ARG A 77 8.01 -6.93 18.39
N LEU A 78 8.94 -7.82 18.72
CA LEU A 78 9.80 -8.50 17.74
C LEU A 78 9.17 -9.82 17.28
N PRO A 79 9.56 -10.33 16.10
CA PRO A 79 9.16 -11.66 15.65
C PRO A 79 9.54 -12.74 16.66
N LYS A 80 8.66 -13.73 16.85
CA LYS A 80 9.00 -14.93 17.64
C LYS A 80 10.01 -15.79 16.89
N HIS A 81 10.70 -16.69 17.60
CA HIS A 81 11.59 -17.67 16.94
C HIS A 81 10.87 -18.53 15.87
N SER A 82 9.59 -18.84 16.07
CA SER A 82 8.76 -19.53 15.07
C SER A 82 8.43 -18.70 13.83
N GLU A 83 8.57 -17.38 13.92
CA GLU A 83 8.30 -16.40 12.85
C GLU A 83 9.60 -15.82 12.28
N LYS A 84 10.75 -16.38 12.69
CA LYS A 84 12.09 -15.90 12.31
C LYS A 84 12.31 -15.89 10.80
N TYR A 85 11.71 -16.81 10.06
CA TYR A 85 11.86 -16.92 8.61
C TYR A 85 10.60 -16.45 7.88
N LEU A 86 10.81 -15.48 7.01
CA LEU A 86 9.82 -14.90 6.12
C LEU A 86 10.02 -15.44 4.71
N SER A 87 9.00 -16.14 4.21
CA SER A 87 8.95 -16.71 2.86
C SER A 87 7.52 -16.61 2.34
N PHE A 88 7.34 -16.83 1.04
CA PHE A 88 6.00 -16.83 0.46
C PHE A 88 5.16 -17.98 1.03
N LYS A 89 4.00 -17.65 1.63
CA LYS A 89 3.07 -18.61 2.24
C LYS A 89 1.66 -18.55 1.66
N ASN A 90 1.31 -17.45 1.00
CA ASN A 90 -0.06 -17.15 0.59
C ASN A 90 -0.42 -17.78 -0.76
N TYR A 91 -0.19 -19.08 -0.92
CA TYR A 91 -0.48 -19.80 -2.16
C TYR A 91 -1.96 -19.71 -2.56
N ARG A 92 -2.88 -19.58 -1.60
CA ARG A 92 -4.32 -19.35 -1.88
C ARG A 92 -4.62 -18.07 -2.69
N TYR A 93 -3.75 -17.06 -2.63
CA TYR A 93 -3.95 -15.80 -3.36
C TYR A 93 -3.71 -15.94 -4.87
N GLN A 94 -3.30 -17.12 -5.32
CA GLN A 94 -3.26 -17.48 -6.73
C GLN A 94 -4.66 -17.70 -7.31
N GLU A 95 -5.66 -17.99 -6.46
CA GLU A 95 -7.04 -18.14 -6.91
C GLU A 95 -7.69 -16.80 -7.21
N LYS A 96 -8.40 -16.75 -8.34
CA LYS A 96 -9.15 -15.56 -8.72
C LYS A 96 -10.36 -15.43 -7.80
N VAL A 97 -10.48 -14.29 -7.12
CA VAL A 97 -11.63 -14.00 -6.24
C VAL A 97 -12.94 -14.14 -7.04
N PRO A 98 -13.92 -14.92 -6.55
CA PRO A 98 -15.13 -15.27 -7.28
C PRO A 98 -16.06 -14.08 -7.52
N PHE A 99 -16.35 -13.32 -6.46
CA PHE A 99 -17.25 -12.17 -6.49
C PHE A 99 -16.51 -10.90 -6.08
N VAL A 100 -16.72 -9.82 -6.83
CA VAL A 100 -16.21 -8.47 -6.51
C VAL A 100 -17.27 -7.44 -6.84
N ILE A 101 -17.35 -6.39 -6.02
CA ILE A 101 -18.25 -5.26 -6.22
C ILE A 101 -17.39 -4.04 -6.53
N TYR A 102 -17.65 -3.38 -7.64
CA TYR A 102 -17.10 -2.06 -7.95
C TYR A 102 -18.18 -1.03 -7.67
N ALA A 103 -17.91 0.02 -6.91
CA ALA A 103 -18.93 0.97 -6.50
C ALA A 103 -18.37 2.39 -6.44
N ASP A 104 -19.29 3.34 -6.54
CA ASP A 104 -19.03 4.77 -6.40
C ASP A 104 -20.31 5.48 -5.96
N LEU A 105 -20.18 6.69 -5.41
CA LEU A 105 -21.31 7.49 -4.91
C LEU A 105 -21.18 8.96 -5.32
N GLU A 106 -22.32 9.64 -5.45
CA GLU A 106 -22.36 11.08 -5.67
C GLU A 106 -23.02 11.81 -4.51
N CYS A 107 -22.53 13.01 -4.27
CA CYS A 107 -23.01 13.89 -3.20
C CYS A 107 -23.42 15.25 -3.73
N ILE A 108 -24.47 15.78 -3.11
CA ILE A 108 -24.84 17.19 -3.18
C ILE A 108 -23.82 17.95 -2.34
N LEU A 109 -23.31 19.06 -2.89
CA LEU A 109 -22.33 19.92 -2.23
C LEU A 109 -23.02 21.15 -1.64
N GLU A 110 -23.70 20.96 -0.51
CA GLU A 110 -24.41 22.02 0.20
C GLU A 110 -23.40 23.04 0.75
N LYS A 111 -23.52 24.32 0.37
CA LYS A 111 -22.61 25.39 0.82
C LYS A 111 -22.80 25.65 2.31
N CYS A 112 -21.71 25.69 3.07
CA CYS A 112 -21.76 26.06 4.49
C CYS A 112 -21.86 27.58 4.64
N ASN A 113 -22.74 28.06 5.51
CA ASN A 113 -22.83 29.49 5.84
C ASN A 113 -21.71 29.89 6.82
N ASP A 114 -21.15 31.09 6.67
CA ASP A 114 -20.11 31.64 7.57
C ASP A 114 -20.55 31.70 9.05
N ALA A 115 -21.86 31.63 9.35
CA ALA A 115 -22.40 31.64 10.71
C ALA A 115 -22.09 30.38 11.54
N ASP A 116 -21.79 29.24 10.91
CA ASP A 116 -21.42 27.98 11.60
C ASP A 116 -19.94 27.96 12.06
N SER A 117 -19.15 28.98 11.67
CA SER A 117 -17.73 29.10 12.03
C SER A 117 -17.45 29.60 13.45
N ASN A 118 -18.50 29.89 14.24
CA ASN A 118 -18.36 30.33 15.64
C ASN A 118 -17.97 29.22 16.62
N LEU A 119 -17.82 27.98 16.16
CA LEU A 119 -17.28 26.88 16.96
C LEU A 119 -15.77 26.75 16.75
N LEU A 120 -15.03 27.34 17.70
CA LEU A 120 -13.66 27.01 18.09
C LEU A 120 -12.55 27.23 17.04
N ASN A 121 -11.86 28.37 17.17
CA ASN A 121 -10.40 28.56 17.11
C ASN A 121 -9.56 27.61 16.21
N THR A 122 -10.03 27.32 15.00
CA THR A 122 -9.35 26.47 14.02
C THR A 122 -9.13 27.28 12.74
N LYS A 123 -7.94 27.18 12.15
CA LYS A 123 -7.56 27.89 10.91
C LYS A 123 -8.25 27.34 9.64
N SER A 124 -9.27 26.50 9.80
CA SER A 124 -9.93 25.73 8.75
C SER A 124 -11.38 26.19 8.62
N LYS A 125 -11.72 26.81 7.50
CA LYS A 125 -13.11 27.14 7.14
C LYS A 125 -13.77 25.93 6.49
N SER A 126 -14.86 25.43 7.07
CA SER A 126 -15.74 24.46 6.42
C SER A 126 -16.48 25.16 5.28
N TYR A 127 -16.23 24.76 4.04
CA TYR A 127 -16.80 25.44 2.85
C TYR A 127 -18.01 24.69 2.25
N GLN A 128 -18.03 23.35 2.32
CA GLN A 128 -19.11 22.51 1.81
C GLN A 128 -19.44 21.36 2.75
N LYS A 129 -20.73 21.01 2.82
CA LYS A 129 -21.28 19.83 3.47
C LYS A 129 -21.77 18.87 2.40
N HIS A 130 -21.24 17.66 2.46
CA HIS A 130 -21.46 16.65 1.43
C HIS A 130 -22.60 15.72 1.85
N ILE A 131 -23.64 15.62 1.03
CA ILE A 131 -24.83 14.80 1.29
C ILE A 131 -24.97 13.76 0.16
N PRO A 132 -24.78 12.46 0.44
CA PRO A 132 -25.00 11.42 -0.56
C PRO A 132 -26.42 11.47 -1.11
N PHE A 133 -26.54 11.44 -2.44
CA PHE A 133 -27.85 11.41 -3.11
C PHE A 133 -27.98 10.24 -4.07
N SER A 134 -26.88 9.66 -4.56
CA SER A 134 -26.90 8.47 -5.38
C SER A 134 -25.71 7.56 -5.12
N ILE A 135 -25.89 6.27 -5.39
CA ILE A 135 -24.84 5.26 -5.30
C ILE A 135 -25.09 4.21 -6.37
N ALA A 136 -24.02 3.74 -7.00
CA ALA A 136 -24.10 2.68 -7.98
C ALA A 136 -23.04 1.62 -7.72
N TYR A 137 -23.31 0.42 -8.18
CA TYR A 137 -22.33 -0.65 -8.15
C TYR A 137 -22.48 -1.61 -9.33
N TYR A 138 -21.36 -2.25 -9.67
CA TYR A 138 -21.28 -3.37 -10.57
C TYR A 138 -20.75 -4.59 -9.82
N LEU A 139 -21.60 -5.61 -9.68
CA LEU A 139 -21.21 -6.92 -9.18
C LEU A 139 -20.63 -7.73 -10.35
N LYS A 140 -19.39 -8.20 -10.20
CA LYS A 140 -18.74 -9.11 -11.14
C LYS A 140 -18.57 -10.48 -10.52
N CYS A 141 -19.06 -11.50 -11.22
CA CYS A 141 -18.73 -12.89 -10.96
C CYS A 141 -17.69 -13.39 -11.97
N SER A 142 -16.64 -14.05 -11.48
CA SER A 142 -15.48 -14.45 -12.30
C SER A 142 -15.67 -15.75 -13.08
N TYR A 143 -16.63 -16.59 -12.66
CA TYR A 143 -16.89 -17.91 -13.26
C TYR A 143 -18.24 -18.00 -13.98
N ASP A 144 -19.19 -17.13 -13.67
CA ASP A 144 -20.50 -17.07 -14.34
C ASP A 144 -20.91 -15.61 -14.59
N ASN A 145 -20.89 -15.20 -15.86
CA ASN A 145 -21.21 -13.82 -16.22
C ASN A 145 -22.70 -13.48 -16.05
N THR A 146 -23.60 -14.48 -15.97
CA THR A 146 -25.04 -14.24 -15.78
C THR A 146 -25.35 -13.69 -14.39
N LEU A 147 -24.49 -13.96 -13.41
CA LEU A 147 -24.58 -13.42 -12.05
C LEU A 147 -24.02 -11.99 -11.94
N SER A 148 -23.41 -11.47 -13.00
CA SER A 148 -22.86 -10.10 -13.00
C SER A 148 -23.96 -9.09 -13.31
N LYS A 149 -24.10 -8.05 -12.49
CA LYS A 149 -25.16 -7.05 -12.65
C LYS A 149 -24.70 -5.65 -12.25
N PHE A 150 -25.27 -4.65 -12.92
CA PHE A 150 -25.15 -3.24 -12.53
C PHE A 150 -26.44 -2.81 -11.85
N CYS A 151 -26.32 -2.08 -10.75
CA CYS A 151 -27.46 -1.48 -10.05
C CYS A 151 -27.10 -0.05 -9.63
N THR A 152 -28.08 0.84 -9.64
CA THR A 152 -27.95 2.23 -9.21
C THR A 152 -29.20 2.65 -8.45
N TYR A 153 -29.04 3.56 -7.50
CA TYR A 153 -30.15 4.13 -6.76
C TYR A 153 -29.87 5.59 -6.41
N ARG A 154 -30.85 6.45 -6.71
CA ARG A 154 -30.87 7.86 -6.34
C ARG A 154 -31.98 8.10 -5.31
N GLY A 155 -31.61 8.57 -4.13
CA GLY A 155 -32.53 8.81 -3.02
C GLY A 155 -31.80 9.18 -1.73
N ILE A 156 -32.55 9.71 -0.76
CA ILE A 156 -32.00 10.19 0.53
C ILE A 156 -31.44 9.02 1.36
N ASP A 157 -31.99 7.82 1.19
CA ASP A 157 -31.58 6.58 1.85
C ASP A 157 -30.63 5.74 0.97
N CYS A 158 -29.92 6.35 0.02
CA CYS A 158 -29.09 5.61 -0.94
C CYS A 158 -28.03 4.72 -0.26
N ILE A 159 -27.42 5.18 0.83
CA ILE A 159 -26.46 4.40 1.60
C ILE A 159 -27.14 3.20 2.29
N ASP A 160 -28.35 3.40 2.84
CA ASP A 160 -29.13 2.33 3.45
C ASP A 160 -29.58 1.28 2.42
N TRP A 161 -29.98 1.73 1.23
CA TRP A 161 -30.25 0.85 0.08
C TRP A 161 -29.00 0.04 -0.30
N PHE A 162 -27.84 0.69 -0.44
CA PHE A 162 -26.60 -0.01 -0.81
C PHE A 162 -26.18 -1.05 0.22
N VAL A 163 -26.25 -0.73 1.52
CA VAL A 163 -25.92 -1.67 2.59
C VAL A 163 -26.88 -2.87 2.61
N ARG A 164 -28.17 -2.67 2.29
CA ARG A 164 -29.14 -3.78 2.09
C ARG A 164 -28.76 -4.64 0.89
N GLU A 165 -28.39 -4.03 -0.23
CA GLU A 165 -27.92 -4.77 -1.41
C GLU A 165 -26.64 -5.56 -1.13
N LEU A 166 -25.70 -5.02 -0.35
CA LEU A 166 -24.52 -5.77 0.09
C LEU A 166 -24.90 -7.03 0.88
N LYS A 167 -25.91 -6.94 1.75
CA LYS A 167 -26.41 -8.12 2.49
C LYS A 167 -27.05 -9.15 1.55
N ASN A 168 -27.88 -8.70 0.61
CA ASN A 168 -28.50 -9.57 -0.39
C ASN A 168 -27.45 -10.29 -1.25
N ILE A 169 -26.40 -9.58 -1.67
CA ILE A 169 -25.29 -10.16 -2.43
C ILE A 169 -24.56 -11.21 -1.59
N VAL A 170 -24.34 -10.94 -0.31
CA VAL A 170 -23.69 -11.91 0.58
C VAL A 170 -24.51 -13.19 0.71
N ASP A 171 -25.83 -13.08 0.89
CA ASP A 171 -26.70 -14.25 1.03
C ASP A 171 -26.71 -15.07 -0.26
N MET A 172 -26.88 -14.41 -1.41
CA MET A 172 -26.77 -15.04 -2.73
C MET A 172 -25.40 -15.71 -2.93
N SER A 173 -24.30 -15.01 -2.65
CA SER A 173 -22.96 -15.58 -2.79
C SER A 173 -22.70 -16.72 -1.81
N HIS A 174 -23.29 -16.70 -0.62
CA HIS A 174 -23.16 -17.78 0.36
C HIS A 174 -23.81 -19.06 -0.15
N GLU A 175 -25.02 -18.95 -0.70
CA GLU A 175 -25.71 -20.07 -1.34
C GLU A 175 -24.87 -20.64 -2.50
N GLN A 176 -24.38 -19.78 -3.40
CA GLN A 176 -23.60 -20.21 -4.56
C GLN A 176 -22.27 -20.86 -4.17
N LEU A 177 -21.54 -20.32 -3.20
CA LEU A 177 -20.23 -20.85 -2.79
C LEU A 177 -20.30 -22.14 -1.96
N ASN A 178 -21.47 -22.47 -1.39
CA ASN A 178 -21.69 -23.73 -0.67
C ASN A 178 -22.11 -24.89 -1.58
N ILE A 179 -22.39 -24.63 -2.87
CA ILE A 179 -22.71 -25.69 -3.83
C ILE A 179 -21.45 -26.52 -4.08
N ILE A 180 -21.50 -27.80 -3.71
CA ILE A 180 -20.39 -28.73 -3.95
C ILE A 180 -20.39 -29.14 -5.42
N VAL A 181 -19.44 -28.62 -6.18
CA VAL A 181 -19.21 -29.04 -7.57
C VAL A 181 -18.20 -30.19 -7.58
N PRO A 182 -18.58 -31.41 -8.00
CA PRO A 182 -17.64 -32.52 -8.07
C PRO A 182 -16.62 -32.29 -9.17
N MET A 183 -15.41 -32.82 -8.99
CA MET A 183 -14.39 -32.80 -10.03
C MET A 183 -14.90 -33.50 -11.30
N GLY A 184 -14.79 -32.80 -12.44
CA GLY A 184 -15.13 -33.36 -13.74
C GLY A 184 -14.26 -34.58 -14.07
N LYS A 185 -14.78 -35.50 -14.91
CA LYS A 185 -14.01 -36.64 -15.39
C LYS A 185 -12.78 -36.14 -16.15
N LEU A 186 -11.59 -36.58 -15.74
CA LEU A 186 -10.34 -36.23 -16.42
C LEU A 186 -10.34 -36.82 -17.83
N ASN A 187 -9.94 -36.02 -18.81
CA ASN A 187 -9.63 -36.53 -20.14
C ASN A 187 -8.26 -37.26 -20.13
N HIS A 188 -7.95 -37.98 -21.22
CA HIS A 188 -6.73 -38.79 -21.32
C HIS A 188 -5.45 -37.97 -21.10
N GLN A 189 -5.39 -36.75 -21.65
CA GLN A 189 -4.23 -35.87 -21.51
C GLN A 189 -4.03 -35.39 -20.07
N GLN A 190 -5.11 -35.03 -19.38
CA GLN A 190 -5.08 -34.63 -17.97
C GLN A 190 -4.66 -35.78 -17.07
N HIS A 191 -5.15 -36.99 -17.35
CA HIS A 191 -4.77 -38.18 -16.59
C HIS A 191 -3.27 -38.49 -16.76
N GLN A 192 -2.75 -38.43 -18.00
CA GLN A 192 -1.32 -38.58 -18.26
C GLN A 192 -0.49 -37.49 -17.58
N SER A 193 -0.92 -36.24 -17.65
CA SER A 193 -0.28 -35.09 -16.99
C SER A 193 -0.17 -35.30 -15.47
N PHE A 194 -1.24 -35.79 -14.83
CA PHE A 194 -1.21 -36.13 -13.40
C PHE A 194 -0.20 -37.24 -13.07
N LEU A 195 -0.18 -38.32 -13.86
CA LEU A 195 0.72 -39.46 -13.62
C LEU A 195 2.19 -39.06 -13.75
N ILE A 196 2.53 -38.33 -14.82
CA ILE A 196 3.92 -37.95 -15.15
C ILE A 196 4.41 -36.78 -14.28
N SER A 197 3.50 -35.97 -13.72
CA SER A 197 3.89 -34.82 -12.90
C SER A 197 4.76 -35.22 -11.70
N LYS A 198 5.95 -34.61 -11.64
CA LYS A 198 6.93 -34.72 -10.55
C LYS A 198 6.93 -33.49 -9.62
N ILE A 199 6.15 -32.46 -9.96
CA ILE A 199 6.14 -31.17 -9.26
C ILE A 199 4.70 -30.79 -8.90
N CYS A 200 4.49 -30.32 -7.68
CA CYS A 200 3.21 -29.78 -7.25
C CYS A 200 2.90 -28.49 -8.01
N HIS A 201 1.71 -28.40 -8.63
CA HIS A 201 1.35 -27.22 -9.40
C HIS A 201 1.08 -25.98 -8.53
N ILE A 202 0.82 -26.13 -7.22
CA ILE A 202 0.50 -25.04 -6.28
C ILE A 202 1.78 -24.38 -5.74
N CYS A 203 2.65 -25.18 -5.10
CA CYS A 203 3.87 -24.68 -4.45
C CYS A 203 5.12 -24.77 -5.34
N LYS A 204 5.01 -25.43 -6.50
CA LYS A 204 6.10 -25.65 -7.47
C LYS A 204 7.29 -26.45 -6.91
N GLN A 205 7.11 -27.16 -5.79
CA GLN A 205 8.10 -28.06 -5.21
C GLN A 205 7.93 -29.50 -5.71
N PRO A 206 9.01 -30.30 -5.77
CA PRO A 206 8.93 -31.70 -6.15
C PRO A 206 8.09 -32.53 -5.16
N PHE A 207 7.56 -33.66 -5.64
CA PHE A 207 6.99 -34.70 -4.77
C PHE A 207 8.12 -35.57 -4.23
N ASN A 208 8.20 -35.71 -2.91
CA ASN A 208 9.08 -36.68 -2.26
C ASN A 208 8.37 -38.03 -2.13
N ASP A 209 9.12 -39.12 -1.97
CA ASP A 209 8.59 -40.49 -1.92
C ASP A 209 7.60 -40.73 -0.76
N ASP A 210 7.67 -39.92 0.30
CA ASP A 210 6.81 -39.96 1.49
C ASP A 210 5.52 -39.13 1.35
N GLN A 211 5.35 -38.39 0.26
CA GLN A 211 4.24 -37.43 0.09
C GLN A 211 3.13 -37.96 -0.82
N VAL A 212 1.88 -37.83 -0.35
CA VAL A 212 0.70 -38.20 -1.14
C VAL A 212 0.42 -37.17 -2.24
N LYS A 213 0.48 -37.63 -3.50
CA LYS A 213 0.10 -36.85 -4.70
C LYS A 213 -1.41 -36.93 -4.93
N VAL A 214 -2.09 -35.79 -4.87
CA VAL A 214 -3.55 -35.67 -5.04
C VAL A 214 -3.93 -34.86 -6.27
N ARG A 215 -5.17 -35.01 -6.74
CA ARG A 215 -5.75 -34.26 -7.86
C ARG A 215 -6.46 -33.03 -7.32
N ASP A 216 -5.97 -31.84 -7.70
CA ASP A 216 -6.62 -30.58 -7.37
C ASP A 216 -7.56 -30.14 -8.49
N HIS A 217 -8.66 -29.48 -8.11
CA HIS A 217 -9.66 -28.97 -9.04
C HIS A 217 -10.25 -27.66 -8.53
N ASN A 218 -10.84 -26.90 -9.45
CA ASN A 218 -11.60 -25.71 -9.11
C ASN A 218 -12.95 -26.09 -8.51
N HIS A 219 -13.27 -25.59 -7.32
CA HIS A 219 -14.51 -25.93 -6.61
C HIS A 219 -15.75 -25.22 -7.15
N GLN A 220 -15.59 -24.18 -7.98
CA GLN A 220 -16.70 -23.49 -8.66
C GLN A 220 -17.03 -24.12 -10.02
N THR A 221 -16.05 -24.66 -10.75
CA THR A 221 -16.22 -25.17 -12.13
C THR A 221 -16.02 -26.68 -12.25
N GLY A 222 -15.47 -27.34 -11.23
CA GLY A 222 -15.11 -28.77 -11.25
C GLY A 222 -13.88 -29.07 -12.12
N MET A 223 -13.24 -28.08 -12.73
CA MET A 223 -12.13 -28.28 -13.67
C MET A 223 -10.84 -28.72 -12.97
N PHE A 224 -10.21 -29.77 -13.47
CA PHE A 224 -8.90 -30.23 -12.98
C PHE A 224 -7.81 -29.16 -13.21
N ARG A 225 -7.08 -28.81 -12.15
CA ARG A 225 -6.01 -27.81 -12.17
C ARG A 225 -4.63 -28.45 -12.29
N GLY A 226 -4.39 -29.55 -11.58
CA GLY A 226 -3.11 -30.24 -11.62
C GLY A 226 -2.87 -31.20 -10.46
N ALA A 227 -1.70 -31.84 -10.48
CA ALA A 227 -1.22 -32.62 -9.35
C ALA A 227 -0.78 -31.69 -8.22
N ALA A 228 -1.16 -31.99 -6.98
CA ALA A 228 -0.79 -31.21 -5.80
C ALA A 228 -0.34 -32.09 -4.63
N HIS A 229 0.44 -31.54 -3.70
CA HIS A 229 0.64 -32.19 -2.41
C HIS A 229 -0.69 -32.18 -1.65
N GLN A 230 -0.99 -33.22 -0.91
CA GLN A 230 -2.19 -33.27 -0.07
C GLN A 230 -2.31 -32.06 0.85
N SER A 231 -1.21 -31.65 1.51
CA SER A 231 -1.18 -30.47 2.38
C SER A 231 -1.40 -29.16 1.62
N CYS A 232 -0.81 -29.01 0.43
CA CYS A 232 -1.05 -27.84 -0.42
C CYS A 232 -2.52 -27.76 -0.82
N ASN A 233 -3.10 -28.86 -1.29
CA ASN A 233 -4.50 -28.97 -1.69
C ASN A 233 -5.45 -28.59 -0.54
N LEU A 234 -5.21 -29.10 0.67
CA LEU A 234 -6.03 -28.77 1.85
C LEU A 234 -5.96 -27.29 2.24
N ASN A 235 -4.82 -26.63 2.00
CA ASN A 235 -4.64 -25.21 2.32
C ASN A 235 -5.06 -24.28 1.17
N TYR A 236 -5.28 -24.83 -0.03
CA TYR A 236 -5.68 -24.11 -1.23
C TYR A 236 -7.21 -23.99 -1.30
N LYS A 237 -7.77 -23.32 -0.29
CA LYS A 237 -9.22 -23.11 -0.15
C LYS A 237 -9.64 -21.77 -0.76
N ASP A 238 -10.87 -21.74 -1.24
CA ASP A 238 -11.49 -20.51 -1.73
C ASP A 238 -11.69 -19.51 -0.58
N GLU A 239 -11.37 -18.24 -0.84
CA GLU A 239 -11.59 -17.18 0.14
C GLU A 239 -13.04 -16.71 0.06
N HIS A 240 -13.75 -16.81 1.18
CA HIS A 240 -15.10 -16.30 1.35
C HIS A 240 -15.07 -14.79 1.69
N CYS A 241 -14.27 -14.01 0.98
CA CYS A 241 -14.22 -12.56 1.13
C CYS A 241 -14.70 -11.93 -0.18
N ILE A 242 -15.72 -11.09 -0.12
CA ILE A 242 -16.20 -10.29 -1.25
C ILE A 242 -15.57 -8.90 -1.12
N PRO A 243 -14.66 -8.52 -2.03
CA PRO A 243 -14.09 -7.19 -2.02
C PRO A 243 -15.08 -6.18 -2.59
N VAL A 244 -15.18 -5.04 -1.94
CA VAL A 244 -15.94 -3.86 -2.39
C VAL A 244 -14.95 -2.77 -2.73
N VAL A 245 -14.76 -2.51 -4.01
CA VAL A 245 -13.74 -1.64 -4.57
C VAL A 245 -14.34 -0.28 -4.90
N PHE A 246 -13.80 0.75 -4.26
CA PHE A 246 -14.05 2.16 -4.57
C PHE A 246 -12.76 2.81 -5.08
N HIS A 247 -12.85 3.94 -5.76
CA HIS A 247 -11.68 4.71 -6.18
C HIS A 247 -11.48 5.92 -5.26
N ASN A 248 -10.35 5.96 -4.54
CA ASN A 248 -10.05 7.00 -3.53
C ASN A 248 -10.98 6.98 -2.29
N MET A 249 -11.51 5.80 -1.96
CA MET A 249 -12.41 5.56 -0.83
C MET A 249 -11.91 6.13 0.50
N SER A 250 -10.61 5.97 0.78
CA SER A 250 -10.01 6.30 2.09
C SER A 250 -10.12 7.78 2.44
N GLY A 251 -10.34 8.63 1.43
CA GLY A 251 -10.41 10.07 1.60
C GLY A 251 -11.82 10.58 1.90
N TYR A 252 -12.87 9.88 1.49
CA TYR A 252 -14.20 10.47 1.37
C TYR A 252 -15.35 9.46 1.61
N ASP A 253 -15.55 8.48 0.73
CA ASP A 253 -16.75 7.62 0.71
C ASP A 253 -16.92 6.77 1.98
N ALA A 254 -15.80 6.35 2.57
CA ALA A 254 -15.78 5.49 3.74
C ALA A 254 -16.59 6.08 4.91
N HIS A 255 -16.62 7.41 5.04
CA HIS A 255 -17.29 8.10 6.15
C HIS A 255 -18.81 7.91 6.14
N PHE A 256 -19.43 7.87 4.96
CA PHE A 256 -20.87 7.67 4.82
C PHE A 256 -21.26 6.21 5.04
N ILE A 257 -20.45 5.29 4.51
CA ILE A 257 -20.76 3.86 4.47
C ILE A 257 -20.55 3.20 5.84
N ILE A 258 -19.44 3.48 6.53
CA ILE A 258 -19.03 2.75 7.73
C ILE A 258 -20.08 2.81 8.85
N LYS A 259 -20.71 3.97 9.03
CA LYS A 259 -21.74 4.18 10.06
C LYS A 259 -22.94 3.27 9.79
N LYS A 260 -23.49 3.32 8.58
CA LYS A 260 -24.65 2.53 8.18
C LYS A 260 -24.35 1.03 8.13
N LEU A 261 -23.18 0.64 7.63
CA LEU A 261 -22.72 -0.75 7.61
C LEU A 261 -22.57 -1.36 9.02
N SER A 262 -22.23 -0.53 10.01
CA SER A 262 -22.12 -0.98 11.40
C SER A 262 -23.46 -1.20 12.08
N THR A 263 -24.51 -0.47 11.68
CA THR A 263 -25.82 -0.44 12.37
C THR A 263 -26.92 -1.22 11.69
N LEU A 264 -26.93 -1.34 10.35
CA LEU A 264 -28.09 -1.87 9.61
C LEU A 264 -28.27 -3.38 9.70
N PHE A 265 -27.19 -4.14 9.88
CA PHE A 265 -27.28 -5.57 10.13
C PHE A 265 -26.13 -6.04 11.04
N GLU A 266 -26.37 -7.14 11.76
CA GLU A 266 -25.44 -7.70 12.73
C GLU A 266 -24.09 -8.07 12.10
N GLY A 267 -23.03 -7.98 12.88
CA GLY A 267 -21.69 -8.41 12.46
C GLY A 267 -20.59 -7.46 12.90
N ASN A 268 -19.40 -8.02 13.06
CA ASN A 268 -18.24 -7.27 13.53
C ASN A 268 -17.59 -6.49 12.39
N VAL A 269 -17.17 -5.25 12.67
CA VAL A 269 -16.40 -4.42 11.74
C VAL A 269 -14.97 -4.33 12.24
N LYS A 270 -14.03 -4.88 11.47
CA LYS A 270 -12.60 -4.75 11.71
C LYS A 270 -12.04 -3.59 10.89
N LEU A 271 -11.36 -2.66 11.56
CA LEU A 271 -10.76 -1.48 10.93
C LEU A 271 -9.24 -1.63 10.79
N LEU A 272 -8.70 -1.10 9.69
CA LEU A 272 -7.26 -0.87 9.50
C LEU A 272 -7.02 0.66 9.41
N PRO A 273 -6.90 1.36 10.54
CA PRO A 273 -6.77 2.82 10.56
C PRO A 273 -5.37 3.31 10.18
N ILE A 274 -5.28 4.43 9.46
CA ILE A 274 -4.06 5.26 9.38
C ILE A 274 -4.06 6.26 10.53
N ASN A 275 -5.17 6.96 10.70
CA ASN A 275 -5.42 7.90 11.79
C ASN A 275 -6.91 7.79 12.18
N LYS A 276 -7.41 8.74 13.00
CA LYS A 276 -8.80 8.72 13.48
C LYS A 276 -9.85 8.94 12.38
N GLU A 277 -9.45 9.48 11.23
CA GLU A 277 -10.37 9.85 10.13
C GLU A 277 -10.20 8.94 8.92
N LYS A 278 -8.96 8.60 8.55
CA LYS A 278 -8.63 7.83 7.36
C LYS A 278 -8.33 6.38 7.68
N TYR A 279 -9.04 5.49 7.00
CA TYR A 279 -8.85 4.04 7.07
C TYR A 279 -8.20 3.52 5.78
N ILE A 280 -7.27 2.56 5.90
CA ILE A 280 -6.75 1.81 4.76
C ILE A 280 -7.84 0.93 4.16
N SER A 281 -8.59 0.26 5.05
CA SER A 281 -9.66 -0.67 4.72
C SER A 281 -10.49 -0.95 5.97
N PHE A 282 -11.71 -1.39 5.77
CA PHE A 282 -12.54 -1.98 6.81
C PHE A 282 -13.21 -3.24 6.28
N THR A 283 -13.41 -4.21 7.17
CA THR A 283 -13.99 -5.51 6.84
C THR A 283 -15.18 -5.78 7.74
N LYS A 284 -16.36 -6.04 7.16
CA LYS A 284 -17.55 -6.48 7.88
C LYS A 284 -17.65 -8.00 7.78
N SER A 285 -17.60 -8.67 8.93
CA SER A 285 -17.88 -10.11 9.05
C SER A 285 -19.36 -10.32 9.31
N ILE A 286 -19.99 -11.23 8.58
CA ILE A 286 -21.44 -11.46 8.65
C ILE A 286 -21.72 -12.74 9.46
N PRO A 287 -22.49 -12.65 10.56
CA PRO A 287 -22.83 -13.81 11.37
C PRO A 287 -23.52 -14.90 10.55
N ASN A 288 -23.33 -16.16 10.93
CA ASN A 288 -23.93 -17.35 10.30
C ASN A 288 -23.56 -17.56 8.83
N THR A 289 -22.62 -16.79 8.29
CA THR A 289 -22.01 -17.02 6.98
C THR A 289 -20.50 -17.11 7.14
N ASN A 290 -19.84 -17.79 6.22
CA ASN A 290 -18.38 -17.73 6.11
C ASN A 290 -17.92 -16.47 5.35
N ILE A 291 -18.84 -15.59 4.95
CA ILE A 291 -18.55 -14.47 4.07
C ILE A 291 -18.20 -13.20 4.85
N SER A 292 -17.21 -12.47 4.35
CA SER A 292 -16.88 -11.12 4.80
C SER A 292 -16.84 -10.14 3.64
N LEU A 293 -17.26 -8.90 3.90
CA LEU A 293 -17.16 -7.79 2.96
C LEU A 293 -15.91 -6.97 3.29
N ARG A 294 -14.95 -6.88 2.37
CA ARG A 294 -13.72 -6.12 2.55
C ARG A 294 -13.70 -4.93 1.63
N PHE A 295 -13.67 -3.73 2.20
CA PHE A 295 -13.65 -2.50 1.43
C PHE A 295 -12.21 -2.15 1.04
N ILE A 296 -11.98 -1.98 -0.27
CA ILE A 296 -10.66 -1.77 -0.85
C ILE A 296 -10.67 -0.46 -1.64
N ASP A 297 -9.59 0.30 -1.49
CA ASP A 297 -9.35 1.52 -2.23
C ASP A 297 -8.43 1.24 -3.43
N SER A 298 -8.98 1.29 -4.64
CA SER A 298 -8.22 1.04 -5.87
C SER A 298 -7.07 2.05 -6.08
N PHE A 299 -7.15 3.26 -5.51
CA PHE A 299 -6.09 4.25 -5.61
C PHE A 299 -4.81 3.81 -4.87
N ARG A 300 -4.93 2.92 -3.88
CA ARG A 300 -3.78 2.31 -3.18
C ARG A 300 -3.08 1.22 -3.99
N PHE A 301 -3.66 0.82 -5.13
CA PHE A 301 -3.03 -0.05 -6.11
C PHE A 301 -2.54 0.73 -7.32
N MET A 302 -3.34 1.69 -7.78
CA MET A 302 -3.10 2.48 -8.98
C MET A 302 -3.27 3.96 -8.61
N SER A 303 -2.19 4.60 -8.17
CA SER A 303 -2.19 5.96 -7.62
C SER A 303 -2.30 7.05 -8.71
N GLN A 304 -3.34 6.97 -9.53
CA GLN A 304 -3.67 7.89 -10.61
C GLN A 304 -5.18 8.07 -10.67
N SER A 305 -5.64 9.18 -11.25
CA SER A 305 -7.09 9.40 -11.40
C SER A 305 -7.73 8.37 -12.32
N LEU A 306 -9.00 8.06 -12.06
CA LEU A 306 -9.78 7.17 -12.92
C LEU A 306 -9.82 7.65 -14.38
N ASN A 307 -9.83 8.97 -14.63
CA ASN A 307 -9.76 9.54 -15.98
C ASN A 307 -8.44 9.17 -16.68
N HIS A 308 -7.32 9.30 -15.97
CA HIS A 308 -6.02 8.92 -16.52
C HIS A 308 -5.93 7.40 -16.74
N LEU A 309 -6.47 6.59 -15.83
CA LEU A 309 -6.47 5.13 -15.99
C LEU A 309 -7.37 4.67 -17.15
N SER A 310 -8.60 5.16 -17.23
CA SER A 310 -9.55 4.76 -18.28
C SER A 310 -9.13 5.25 -19.68
N SER A 311 -8.54 6.43 -19.80
CA SER A 311 -8.05 6.95 -21.09
C SER A 311 -6.86 6.14 -21.64
N ASN A 312 -6.09 5.48 -20.78
CA ASN A 312 -4.95 4.64 -21.16
C ASN A 312 -5.32 3.16 -21.40
N LEU A 313 -6.58 2.76 -21.19
CA LEU A 313 -7.11 1.45 -21.60
C LEU A 313 -7.48 1.45 -23.09
N LEU A 314 -7.19 0.34 -23.76
CA LEU A 314 -7.66 0.10 -25.12
C LEU A 314 -9.16 -0.23 -25.14
N ASP A 315 -9.82 0.05 -26.24
CA ASP A 315 -11.26 -0.20 -26.40
C ASP A 315 -11.66 -1.68 -26.24
N ASP A 316 -10.77 -2.62 -26.60
CA ASP A 316 -10.97 -4.06 -26.44
C ASP A 316 -10.86 -4.54 -24.97
N GLN A 317 -10.29 -3.70 -24.11
CA GLN A 317 -10.18 -3.94 -22.67
C GLN A 317 -11.38 -3.39 -21.90
N LYS A 318 -12.15 -2.45 -22.48
CA LYS A 318 -13.36 -1.85 -21.88
C LYS A 318 -14.59 -2.73 -22.10
N LYS A 319 -14.46 -4.02 -21.79
CA LYS A 319 -15.47 -5.04 -22.11
C LYS A 319 -16.75 -4.83 -21.33
N ILE A 320 -16.62 -4.48 -20.04
CA ILE A 320 -17.77 -4.28 -19.15
C ILE A 320 -18.53 -3.04 -19.63
N THR A 321 -17.86 -1.91 -19.82
CA THR A 321 -18.49 -0.67 -20.33
C THR A 321 -19.20 -0.91 -21.66
N LYS A 322 -18.56 -1.64 -22.58
CA LYS A 322 -19.14 -1.96 -23.89
C LYS A 322 -20.42 -2.79 -23.80
N CYS A 323 -20.56 -3.70 -22.83
CA CYS A 323 -21.78 -4.48 -22.63
C CYS A 323 -22.98 -3.65 -22.16
N TYR A 324 -22.76 -2.44 -21.67
CA TYR A 324 -23.81 -1.53 -21.18
C TYR A 324 -24.11 -0.36 -22.13
N CYS A 325 -23.55 -0.41 -23.35
CA CYS A 325 -23.80 0.53 -24.43
C CYS A 325 -24.60 -0.16 -25.53
N ASN A 326 -25.63 0.50 -26.07
CA ASN A 326 -26.45 -0.03 -27.16
C ASN A 326 -25.80 0.16 -28.54
N SER A 327 -24.90 1.12 -28.66
CA SER A 327 -24.26 1.48 -29.93
C SER A 327 -22.78 1.81 -29.76
N LEU A 328 -22.05 1.82 -30.89
CA LEU A 328 -20.65 2.25 -30.91
C LEU A 328 -20.51 3.75 -30.59
N GLU A 329 -21.53 4.54 -30.91
CA GLU A 329 -21.55 5.97 -30.60
C GLU A 329 -21.66 6.22 -29.09
N GLU A 330 -22.58 5.52 -28.42
CA GLU A 330 -22.67 5.55 -26.95
C GLU A 330 -21.35 5.12 -26.31
N PHE A 331 -20.76 4.02 -26.80
CA PHE A 331 -19.47 3.55 -26.29
C PHE A 331 -18.35 4.57 -26.44
N ARG A 332 -18.27 5.27 -27.58
CA ARG A 332 -17.27 6.33 -27.80
C ARG A 332 -17.45 7.52 -26.85
N LEU A 333 -18.65 7.76 -26.36
CA LEU A 333 -18.93 8.81 -25.39
C LEU A 333 -18.57 8.36 -23.97
N LEU A 334 -18.88 7.12 -23.60
CA LEU A 334 -18.66 6.57 -22.26
C LEU A 334 -17.28 5.92 -22.07
N ASN A 335 -16.43 5.87 -23.11
CA ASN A 335 -15.10 5.28 -23.01
C ASN A 335 -14.10 6.13 -22.21
N LYS A 336 -14.44 7.37 -21.85
CA LYS A 336 -13.66 8.26 -21.00
C LYS A 336 -14.52 8.72 -19.83
N LYS A 337 -13.88 9.15 -18.75
CA LYS A 337 -14.59 9.70 -17.60
C LYS A 337 -15.44 10.90 -18.04
N GLY A 338 -16.69 10.92 -17.59
CA GLY A 338 -17.63 12.00 -17.87
C GLY A 338 -17.21 13.31 -17.20
N ILE A 339 -18.00 14.34 -17.44
CA ILE A 339 -17.82 15.67 -16.83
C ILE A 339 -19.07 15.97 -16.02
N PHE A 340 -18.90 16.49 -14.80
CA PHE A 340 -20.02 16.79 -13.92
C PHE A 340 -19.81 18.13 -13.20
N PRO A 341 -20.84 19.00 -13.12
CA PRO A 341 -20.74 20.30 -12.47
C PRO A 341 -20.95 20.18 -10.95
N TYR A 342 -19.95 19.65 -10.24
CA TYR A 342 -20.03 19.34 -8.82
C TYR A 342 -20.47 20.54 -7.94
N ASP A 343 -19.84 21.70 -8.11
CA ASP A 343 -20.14 22.91 -7.33
C ASP A 343 -21.52 23.52 -7.62
N TYR A 344 -22.12 23.19 -8.78
CA TYR A 344 -23.46 23.64 -9.16
C TYR A 344 -24.57 22.82 -8.48
N VAL A 345 -24.32 21.53 -8.25
CA VAL A 345 -25.30 20.60 -7.65
C VAL A 345 -25.25 20.69 -6.13
N ASP A 346 -25.75 21.81 -5.61
CA ASP A 346 -25.77 22.16 -4.18
C ASP A 346 -27.11 21.87 -3.48
N SER A 347 -28.12 21.40 -4.22
CA SER A 347 -29.42 21.01 -3.65
C SER A 347 -30.15 19.96 -4.49
N TRP A 348 -31.12 19.27 -3.87
CA TRP A 348 -31.98 18.30 -4.57
C TRP A 348 -32.75 18.91 -5.76
N LYS A 349 -33.17 20.16 -5.64
CA LYS A 349 -33.90 20.87 -6.71
C LYS A 349 -33.06 21.01 -7.99
N LYS A 350 -31.74 21.13 -7.86
CA LYS A 350 -30.83 21.18 -9.02
C LYS A 350 -30.89 19.91 -9.86
N LEU A 351 -31.13 18.75 -9.24
CA LEU A 351 -31.24 17.49 -9.96
C LEU A 351 -32.51 17.41 -10.83
N GLU A 352 -33.53 18.22 -10.54
CA GLU A 352 -34.80 18.26 -11.29
C GLU A 352 -34.76 19.22 -12.49
N GLU A 353 -33.71 20.04 -12.60
CA GLU A 353 -33.56 20.99 -13.72
C GLU A 353 -33.44 20.25 -15.05
N THR A 354 -34.19 20.72 -16.05
CA THR A 354 -34.38 20.02 -17.33
C THR A 354 -33.45 20.47 -18.45
N CYS A 355 -32.50 21.36 -18.14
CA CYS A 355 -31.47 21.82 -19.05
C CYS A 355 -30.08 21.55 -18.49
N LEU A 356 -29.12 21.34 -19.40
CA LEU A 356 -27.72 21.30 -19.01
C LEU A 356 -27.29 22.69 -18.50
N PRO A 357 -26.56 22.77 -17.37
CA PRO A 357 -26.03 24.04 -16.85
C PRO A 357 -25.15 24.77 -17.87
N ARG A 358 -25.00 26.09 -17.71
CA ARG A 358 -24.16 26.89 -18.60
C ARG A 358 -22.70 26.52 -18.37
N LYS A 359 -21.83 26.83 -19.34
CA LYS A 359 -20.38 26.55 -19.23
C LYS A 359 -19.76 27.14 -17.95
N GLU A 360 -20.20 28.32 -17.55
CA GLU A 360 -19.76 29.02 -16.33
C GLU A 360 -20.11 28.25 -15.04
N ASP A 361 -21.19 27.48 -15.05
CA ASP A 361 -21.66 26.70 -13.90
C ASP A 361 -20.82 25.43 -13.67
N PHE A 362 -19.92 25.07 -14.60
CA PHE A 362 -18.97 23.96 -14.44
C PHE A 362 -17.66 24.38 -13.75
N TYR A 363 -17.55 25.64 -13.30
CA TYR A 363 -16.36 26.12 -12.59
C TYR A 363 -16.12 25.33 -11.30
N SER A 364 -14.88 24.89 -11.10
CA SER A 364 -14.47 24.13 -9.92
C SER A 364 -13.78 25.04 -8.91
N GLN A 365 -14.37 25.23 -7.74
CA GLN A 365 -13.74 26.00 -6.66
C GLN A 365 -12.50 25.31 -6.09
N LEU A 366 -12.48 23.97 -6.13
CA LEU A 366 -11.37 23.17 -5.60
C LEU A 366 -10.08 23.35 -6.42
N ASN A 367 -10.22 23.43 -7.75
CA ASN A 367 -9.09 23.57 -8.67
C ASN A 367 -8.88 25.03 -9.11
N ASP A 368 -9.81 25.94 -8.81
CA ASP A 368 -9.83 27.33 -9.28
C ASP A 368 -9.75 27.41 -10.83
N GLU A 369 -10.52 26.55 -11.50
CA GLU A 369 -10.43 26.36 -12.95
C GLU A 369 -11.82 26.27 -13.60
N ASN A 370 -11.93 26.87 -14.80
CA ASN A 370 -13.09 26.73 -15.68
C ASN A 370 -12.95 25.48 -16.54
N ILE A 371 -14.10 24.92 -16.95
CA ILE A 371 -14.13 23.83 -17.93
C ILE A 371 -13.60 24.29 -19.31
N SER A 372 -12.94 23.38 -20.02
CA SER A 372 -12.51 23.61 -21.41
C SER A 372 -13.71 23.64 -22.38
N ASP A 373 -13.55 24.28 -23.55
CA ASP A 373 -14.58 24.27 -24.60
C ASP A 373 -14.86 22.86 -25.12
N GLU A 374 -13.81 22.05 -25.25
CA GLU A 374 -13.90 20.67 -25.72
C GLU A 374 -14.69 19.78 -24.75
N ASP A 375 -14.44 19.94 -23.46
CA ASP A 375 -15.12 19.21 -22.40
C ASP A 375 -16.60 19.61 -22.32
N TYR A 376 -16.90 20.92 -22.37
CA TYR A 376 -18.30 21.36 -22.37
C TYR A 376 -19.05 20.89 -23.64
N ALA A 377 -18.42 20.94 -24.81
CA ALA A 377 -19.00 20.40 -26.04
C ALA A 377 -19.27 18.89 -25.92
N HIS A 378 -18.38 18.15 -25.26
CA HIS A 378 -18.59 16.74 -24.96
C HIS A 378 -19.80 16.51 -24.03
N ALA A 379 -19.95 17.29 -22.96
CA ALA A 379 -21.11 17.22 -22.07
C ALA A 379 -22.44 17.48 -22.80
N VAL A 380 -22.47 18.49 -23.68
CA VAL A 380 -23.62 18.79 -24.55
C VAL A 380 -23.94 17.61 -25.48
N ASN A 381 -22.93 16.95 -26.02
CA ASN A 381 -23.13 15.80 -26.89
C ASN A 381 -23.71 14.60 -26.13
N VAL A 382 -23.18 14.30 -24.93
CA VAL A 382 -23.71 13.24 -24.06
C VAL A 382 -25.17 13.52 -23.71
N TRP A 383 -25.51 14.75 -23.33
CA TRP A 383 -26.89 15.14 -23.02
C TRP A 383 -27.86 14.85 -24.17
N LYS A 384 -27.46 15.18 -25.40
CA LYS A 384 -28.27 14.98 -26.60
C LYS A 384 -28.39 13.51 -27.00
N VAL A 385 -27.28 12.79 -27.10
CA VAL A 385 -27.25 11.40 -27.60
C VAL A 385 -28.01 10.45 -26.68
N PHE A 386 -27.91 10.65 -25.36
CA PHE A 386 -28.62 9.82 -24.38
C PHE A 386 -30.04 10.33 -24.06
N GLY A 387 -30.50 11.41 -24.69
CA GLY A 387 -31.86 11.93 -24.50
C GLY A 387 -32.18 12.33 -23.07
N ILE A 388 -31.20 12.94 -22.38
CA ILE A 388 -31.25 13.23 -20.94
C ILE A 388 -32.30 14.30 -20.66
N ARG A 389 -33.16 14.05 -19.65
CA ARG A 389 -34.29 14.92 -19.34
C ARG A 389 -34.03 15.89 -18.20
N ASN A 390 -33.13 15.53 -17.29
CA ASN A 390 -32.77 16.36 -16.14
C ASN A 390 -31.36 16.06 -15.64
N ILE A 391 -30.83 16.95 -14.79
CA ILE A 391 -29.48 16.82 -14.21
C ILE A 391 -29.33 15.54 -13.38
N GLY A 392 -30.40 15.06 -12.74
CA GLY A 392 -30.42 13.78 -12.06
C GLY A 392 -30.07 12.62 -13.00
N GLU A 393 -30.77 12.49 -14.13
CA GLU A 393 -30.48 11.46 -15.13
C GLU A 393 -29.06 11.60 -15.70
N TYR A 394 -28.55 12.83 -15.84
CA TYR A 394 -27.16 13.08 -16.21
C TYR A 394 -26.18 12.53 -15.16
N SER A 395 -26.46 12.78 -13.88
CA SER A 395 -25.68 12.24 -12.75
C SER A 395 -25.72 10.72 -12.69
N ASP A 396 -26.89 10.09 -12.92
CA ASP A 396 -26.99 8.62 -12.93
C ASP A 396 -26.13 8.01 -14.05
N LEU A 397 -26.10 8.63 -15.23
CA LEU A 397 -25.26 8.21 -16.34
C LEU A 397 -23.77 8.43 -16.05
N TYR A 398 -23.42 9.57 -15.45
CA TYR A 398 -22.07 9.88 -15.00
C TYR A 398 -21.57 8.81 -14.03
N LEU A 399 -22.33 8.56 -12.96
CA LEU A 399 -21.99 7.60 -11.93
C LEU A 399 -21.91 6.16 -12.49
N LYS A 400 -22.83 5.79 -13.39
CA LYS A 400 -22.76 4.51 -14.11
C LYS A 400 -21.45 4.38 -14.88
N THR A 401 -21.04 5.44 -15.57
CA THR A 401 -19.81 5.43 -16.38
C THR A 401 -18.58 5.25 -15.50
N ASP A 402 -18.49 5.97 -14.38
CA ASP A 402 -17.37 5.87 -13.45
C ASP A 402 -17.25 4.47 -12.83
N VAL A 403 -18.37 3.86 -12.40
CA VAL A 403 -18.37 2.48 -11.86
C VAL A 403 -17.95 1.45 -12.91
N LEU A 404 -18.46 1.54 -14.15
CA LEU A 404 -18.13 0.59 -15.21
C LEU A 404 -16.67 0.73 -15.67
N LEU A 405 -16.17 1.96 -15.78
CA LEU A 405 -14.76 2.23 -16.09
C LEU A 405 -13.84 1.75 -14.98
N LEU A 406 -14.21 1.96 -13.71
CA LEU A 406 -13.46 1.41 -12.57
C LEU A 406 -13.38 -0.12 -12.65
N ALA A 407 -14.48 -0.78 -12.96
CA ALA A 407 -14.52 -2.23 -13.13
C ALA A 407 -13.60 -2.70 -14.27
N ASP A 408 -13.63 -2.05 -15.44
CA ASP A 408 -12.75 -2.39 -16.57
C ASP A 408 -11.26 -2.16 -16.24
N VAL A 409 -10.93 -1.04 -15.60
CA VAL A 409 -9.55 -0.72 -15.15
C VAL A 409 -9.05 -1.79 -14.18
N PHE A 410 -9.83 -2.09 -13.15
CA PHE A 410 -9.39 -2.99 -12.10
C PHE A 410 -9.39 -4.45 -12.55
N GLU A 411 -10.35 -4.91 -13.37
CA GLU A 411 -10.30 -6.26 -13.96
C GLU A 411 -9.09 -6.41 -14.90
N THR A 412 -8.75 -5.39 -15.68
CA THR A 412 -7.53 -5.41 -16.51
C THR A 412 -6.27 -5.49 -15.65
N PHE A 413 -6.24 -4.77 -14.53
CA PHE A 413 -5.17 -4.86 -13.55
C PHE A 413 -5.08 -6.26 -12.91
N ARG A 414 -6.21 -6.85 -12.51
CA ARG A 414 -6.30 -8.23 -11.99
C ARG A 414 -5.75 -9.24 -12.99
N GLU A 415 -6.19 -9.17 -14.25
CA GLU A 415 -5.69 -10.07 -15.30
C GLU A 415 -4.19 -9.92 -15.51
N THR A 416 -3.67 -8.70 -15.47
CA THR A 416 -2.23 -8.43 -15.62
C THR A 416 -1.45 -9.06 -14.46
N CYS A 417 -1.90 -8.89 -13.22
CA CYS A 417 -1.27 -9.46 -12.03
C CYS A 417 -1.34 -11.00 -12.02
N LEU A 418 -2.47 -11.58 -12.42
CA LEU A 418 -2.61 -13.04 -12.53
C LEU A 418 -1.71 -13.62 -13.62
N LYS A 419 -1.58 -12.95 -14.77
CA LYS A 419 -0.68 -13.39 -15.85
C LYS A 419 0.80 -13.27 -15.46
N THR A 420 1.18 -12.18 -14.78
CA THR A 420 2.58 -11.88 -14.46
C THR A 420 3.05 -12.54 -13.16
N TYR A 421 2.32 -12.35 -12.06
CA TYR A 421 2.71 -12.79 -10.72
C TYR A 421 1.94 -14.01 -10.25
N THR A 422 0.91 -14.45 -10.99
CA THR A 422 -0.03 -15.49 -10.59
C THR A 422 -0.62 -15.20 -9.20
N LEU A 423 -0.96 -13.94 -8.94
CA LEU A 423 -1.59 -13.47 -7.71
C LEU A 423 -2.73 -12.52 -8.07
N ASP A 424 -3.90 -12.69 -7.44
CA ASP A 424 -5.03 -11.78 -7.61
C ASP A 424 -4.91 -10.59 -6.64
N PRO A 425 -4.84 -9.33 -7.13
CA PRO A 425 -4.69 -8.16 -6.27
C PRO A 425 -5.85 -7.97 -5.28
N LEU A 426 -7.03 -8.54 -5.54
CA LEU A 426 -8.19 -8.45 -4.65
C LEU A 426 -8.03 -9.16 -3.30
N HIS A 427 -7.02 -10.02 -3.15
CA HIS A 427 -6.69 -10.60 -1.85
C HIS A 427 -5.92 -9.64 -0.93
N TYR A 428 -5.39 -8.56 -1.49
CA TYR A 428 -4.52 -7.60 -0.80
C TYR A 428 -5.27 -6.32 -0.49
N TYR A 429 -4.70 -5.51 0.41
CA TYR A 429 -5.23 -4.18 0.72
C TYR A 429 -4.61 -3.07 -0.12
N THR A 430 -3.37 -3.26 -0.60
CA THR A 430 -2.56 -2.23 -1.27
C THR A 430 -1.53 -2.86 -2.22
N ALA A 431 -1.00 -2.07 -3.17
CA ALA A 431 0.09 -2.50 -4.06
C ALA A 431 1.38 -2.94 -3.31
N PRO A 432 1.85 -2.28 -2.24
CA PRO A 432 2.99 -2.76 -1.46
C PRO A 432 2.81 -4.19 -0.92
N GLY A 433 1.61 -4.56 -0.46
CA GLY A 433 1.33 -5.93 -0.02
C GLY A 433 1.42 -6.95 -1.15
N LEU A 434 0.82 -6.63 -2.30
CA LEU A 434 0.87 -7.47 -3.50
C LEU A 434 2.30 -7.64 -4.03
N THR A 435 3.04 -6.54 -4.17
CA THR A 435 4.40 -6.54 -4.72
C THR A 435 5.37 -7.28 -3.81
N PHE A 436 5.20 -7.19 -2.49
CA PHE A 436 6.01 -7.92 -1.53
C PHE A 436 5.80 -9.45 -1.63
N ASP A 437 4.56 -9.92 -1.72
CA ASP A 437 4.27 -11.34 -1.92
C ASP A 437 4.69 -11.83 -3.31
N ALA A 438 4.49 -11.01 -4.36
CA ALA A 438 4.98 -11.31 -5.71
C ALA A 438 6.51 -11.45 -5.74
N MET A 439 7.22 -10.59 -5.00
CA MET A 439 8.67 -10.66 -4.85
C MET A 439 9.11 -11.95 -4.15
N LEU A 440 8.51 -12.29 -3.00
CA LEU A 440 8.84 -13.51 -2.27
C LEU A 440 8.59 -14.75 -3.11
N LYS A 441 7.48 -14.76 -3.87
CA LYS A 441 7.11 -15.87 -4.77
C LYS A 441 8.04 -15.99 -5.97
N THR A 442 8.43 -14.87 -6.57
CA THR A 442 9.29 -14.87 -7.78
C THR A 442 10.70 -15.32 -7.44
N THR A 443 11.22 -14.86 -6.30
CA THR A 443 12.60 -15.12 -5.87
C THR A 443 12.75 -16.43 -5.08
N ASN A 444 11.65 -16.96 -4.53
CA ASN A 444 11.65 -18.09 -3.59
C ASN A 444 12.61 -17.90 -2.41
N ILE A 445 12.92 -16.65 -2.04
CA ILE A 445 13.84 -16.33 -0.95
C ILE A 445 13.20 -16.62 0.41
N SER A 446 14.03 -17.04 1.35
CA SER A 446 13.68 -17.09 2.78
C SER A 446 14.51 -16.05 3.51
N LEU A 447 13.86 -14.99 3.98
CA LEU A 447 14.50 -13.89 4.70
C LEU A 447 14.47 -14.17 6.19
N GLU A 448 15.62 -14.09 6.86
CA GLU A 448 15.69 -14.11 8.31
C GLU A 448 15.35 -12.72 8.86
N LEU A 449 14.37 -12.66 9.76
CA LEU A 449 14.00 -11.44 10.46
C LEU A 449 14.88 -11.25 11.70
N LEU A 450 15.18 -9.99 12.01
CA LEU A 450 15.90 -9.63 13.24
C LEU A 450 15.02 -9.91 14.46
N THR A 451 15.50 -10.79 15.34
CA THR A 451 14.85 -11.13 16.62
C THR A 451 15.50 -10.44 17.82
N ASP A 452 16.52 -9.62 17.59
CA ASP A 452 17.23 -8.84 18.61
C ASP A 452 16.96 -7.35 18.42
N ILE A 453 16.46 -6.70 19.48
CA ILE A 453 16.13 -5.27 19.47
C ILE A 453 17.36 -4.39 19.22
N ASP A 454 18.53 -4.81 19.70
CA ASP A 454 19.76 -4.04 19.55
C ASP A 454 20.25 -4.08 18.10
N MET A 455 20.03 -5.19 17.37
CA MET A 455 20.27 -5.27 15.93
C MET A 455 19.30 -4.38 15.14
N VAL A 456 18.01 -4.39 15.49
CA VAL A 456 17.00 -3.53 14.84
C VAL A 456 17.39 -2.07 14.99
N MET A 457 17.65 -1.62 16.22
CA MET A 457 18.03 -0.23 16.49
C MET A 457 19.38 0.14 15.88
N PHE A 458 20.32 -0.81 15.78
CA PHE A 458 21.58 -0.62 15.08
C PHE A 458 21.36 -0.33 13.60
N VAL A 459 20.56 -1.16 12.91
CA VAL A 459 20.23 -0.98 11.50
C VAL A 459 19.43 0.31 11.28
N GLU A 460 18.41 0.59 12.09
CA GLU A 460 17.61 1.83 12.01
C GLU A 460 18.46 3.09 12.16
N LYS A 461 19.44 3.08 13.08
CA LYS A 461 20.41 4.17 13.25
C LYS A 461 21.26 4.38 11.98
N GLY A 462 21.44 3.37 11.14
CA GLY A 462 22.13 3.44 9.85
C GLY A 462 21.25 3.91 8.68
N ILE A 463 19.93 3.93 8.82
CA ILE A 463 19.01 4.31 7.73
C ILE A 463 19.16 5.81 7.40
N ARG A 464 19.30 6.11 6.11
CA ARG A 464 19.36 7.47 5.56
C ARG A 464 18.34 7.60 4.44
N GLY A 465 17.77 8.79 4.29
CA GLY A 465 16.92 9.13 3.15
C GLY A 465 17.72 9.45 1.89
N GLY A 466 17.01 9.87 0.84
CA GLY A 466 17.64 10.44 -0.35
C GLY A 466 18.43 11.72 0.00
N VAL A 467 19.66 11.82 -0.50
CA VAL A 467 20.47 13.02 -0.35
C VAL A 467 19.94 14.09 -1.29
N SER A 468 19.54 15.24 -0.74
CA SER A 468 19.14 16.42 -1.50
C SER A 468 20.01 17.59 -1.06
N GLN A 469 20.80 18.12 -2.00
CA GLN A 469 21.80 19.14 -1.74
C GLN A 469 21.73 20.21 -2.83
N CYS A 470 21.53 21.46 -2.42
CA CYS A 470 21.47 22.62 -3.31
C CYS A 470 22.71 23.49 -3.07
N SER A 471 23.81 23.18 -3.76
CA SER A 471 25.10 23.89 -3.60
C SER A 471 25.08 25.26 -4.26
N ASN A 472 24.39 25.39 -5.39
CA ASN A 472 24.13 26.67 -6.06
C ASN A 472 22.63 27.01 -6.00
N ARG A 473 22.27 28.13 -5.38
CA ARG A 473 20.86 28.55 -5.20
C ARG A 473 20.19 29.01 -6.50
N TYR A 474 20.97 29.46 -7.47
CA TYR A 474 20.48 29.93 -8.76
C TYR A 474 21.53 29.70 -9.84
N ALA A 475 21.08 29.16 -10.97
CA ALA A 475 21.86 29.12 -12.19
C ALA A 475 20.91 29.43 -13.35
N LYS A 476 21.38 30.24 -14.31
CA LYS A 476 20.63 30.60 -15.51
C LYS A 476 21.44 30.19 -16.72
N ALA A 477 20.82 29.45 -17.62
CA ALA A 477 21.44 29.15 -18.91
C ALA A 477 21.56 30.45 -19.73
N ASN A 478 22.68 30.58 -20.45
CA ASN A 478 22.90 31.58 -21.50
C ASN A 478 23.32 30.83 -22.76
N ASN A 479 22.50 29.90 -23.24
CA ASN A 479 22.89 29.03 -24.34
C ASN A 479 22.47 29.67 -25.67
N LYS A 480 23.39 29.78 -26.64
CA LYS A 480 23.15 30.27 -28.01
C LYS A 480 21.99 29.60 -28.76
N TYR A 481 21.56 28.40 -28.34
CA TYR A 481 20.41 27.69 -28.92
C TYR A 481 19.05 28.06 -28.28
N MET A 482 19.03 28.91 -27.24
CA MET A 482 17.78 29.37 -26.65
C MET A 482 17.09 30.39 -27.57
N LYS A 483 15.79 30.18 -27.82
CA LYS A 483 15.00 31.02 -28.73
C LYS A 483 14.89 32.47 -28.27
N ASN A 484 14.76 32.70 -26.95
CA ASN A 484 14.60 34.01 -26.34
C ASN A 484 15.52 34.15 -25.11
N GLY A 485 16.03 35.36 -24.87
CA GLY A 485 16.73 35.69 -23.62
C GLY A 485 18.22 35.34 -23.57
N THR A 486 18.85 35.07 -24.72
CA THR A 486 20.30 34.86 -24.87
C THR A 486 21.01 36.20 -24.98
N ASP A 487 22.04 36.41 -24.17
CA ASP A 487 22.93 37.56 -24.28
C ASP A 487 24.16 37.15 -25.10
N SER A 488 24.25 37.64 -26.34
CA SER A 488 25.36 37.34 -27.26
C SER A 488 26.68 38.00 -26.84
N THR A 489 26.65 38.94 -25.88
CA THR A 489 27.86 39.57 -25.32
C THR A 489 28.52 38.76 -24.21
N LYS A 490 27.82 37.72 -23.71
CA LYS A 490 28.29 36.85 -22.63
C LYS A 490 28.58 35.45 -23.13
N ASP A 491 29.47 34.75 -22.41
CA ASP A 491 29.80 33.36 -22.69
C ASP A 491 28.57 32.46 -22.65
N SER A 492 28.61 31.39 -23.46
CA SER A 492 27.52 30.42 -23.51
C SER A 492 27.50 29.53 -22.27
N ILE A 493 26.41 29.59 -21.50
CA ILE A 493 26.22 28.78 -20.29
C ILE A 493 25.16 27.71 -20.55
N TYR A 494 25.53 26.46 -20.32
CA TYR A 494 24.66 25.29 -20.48
C TYR A 494 24.27 24.73 -19.11
N LEU A 495 23.00 24.34 -18.96
CA LEU A 495 22.54 23.55 -17.81
C LEU A 495 22.26 22.12 -18.29
N MET A 496 22.89 21.16 -17.62
CA MET A 496 22.70 19.73 -17.90
C MET A 496 21.87 19.11 -16.79
N TYR A 497 20.86 18.32 -17.17
CA TYR A 497 20.05 17.53 -16.26
C TYR A 497 20.35 16.06 -16.46
N PHE A 498 20.72 15.37 -15.38
CA PHE A 498 20.94 13.93 -15.36
C PHE A 498 19.94 13.30 -14.42
N ASP A 499 19.25 12.26 -14.89
CA ASP A 499 18.32 11.48 -14.10
C ASP A 499 18.61 9.99 -14.28
N VAL A 500 18.75 9.28 -13.16
CA VAL A 500 19.06 7.86 -13.18
C VAL A 500 17.76 7.08 -13.24
N ASN A 501 17.50 6.49 -14.40
CA ASN A 501 16.35 5.62 -14.62
C ASN A 501 16.36 4.44 -13.61
N ASN A 502 15.30 4.33 -12.80
CA ASN A 502 15.12 3.26 -11.83
C ASN A 502 16.29 3.11 -10.83
N LEU A 503 16.75 4.22 -10.24
CA LEU A 503 17.84 4.25 -9.26
C LEU A 503 17.70 3.18 -8.17
N TYR A 504 16.52 3.08 -7.54
CA TYR A 504 16.27 2.10 -6.49
C TYR A 504 16.29 0.66 -7.01
N GLY A 505 15.71 0.37 -8.19
CA GLY A 505 15.78 -0.96 -8.78
C GLY A 505 17.22 -1.40 -9.10
N ALA A 506 18.06 -0.48 -9.55
CA ALA A 506 19.48 -0.75 -9.76
C ALA A 506 20.21 -1.09 -8.46
N ALA A 507 19.93 -0.36 -7.37
CA ALA A 507 20.46 -0.64 -6.05
C ALA A 507 19.92 -1.95 -5.45
N MET A 508 18.63 -2.23 -5.65
CA MET A 508 17.96 -3.45 -5.19
C MET A 508 18.43 -4.70 -5.93
N SER A 509 19.01 -4.55 -7.12
CA SER A 509 19.63 -5.64 -7.89
C SER A 509 21.03 -6.03 -7.40
N GLN A 510 21.60 -5.31 -6.43
CA GLN A 510 22.92 -5.58 -5.86
C GLN A 510 22.84 -6.69 -4.80
N TYR A 511 24.00 -7.09 -4.24
CA TYR A 511 24.04 -7.98 -3.08
C TYR A 511 23.41 -7.30 -1.86
N LEU A 512 22.33 -7.90 -1.36
CA LEU A 512 21.55 -7.41 -0.24
C LEU A 512 21.52 -8.43 0.90
N PRO A 513 21.47 -8.00 2.17
CA PRO A 513 21.34 -8.90 3.32
C PRO A 513 20.09 -9.78 3.21
N TYR A 514 20.20 -11.05 3.58
CA TYR A 514 19.05 -11.96 3.69
C TYR A 514 19.02 -12.82 4.95
N GLY A 515 20.15 -12.97 5.67
CA GLY A 515 20.16 -13.72 6.93
C GLY A 515 21.52 -13.87 7.59
N ASN A 516 21.60 -14.77 8.57
CA ASN A 516 22.75 -15.02 9.44
C ASN A 516 23.28 -13.74 10.11
N PHE A 517 22.37 -12.96 10.70
CA PHE A 517 22.71 -11.72 11.38
C PHE A 517 23.38 -12.00 12.72
N GLU A 518 24.61 -11.52 12.89
CA GLU A 518 25.38 -11.76 14.10
C GLU A 518 26.29 -10.56 14.43
N PHE A 519 26.27 -10.10 15.69
CA PHE A 519 27.26 -9.15 16.17
C PHE A 519 28.59 -9.88 16.40
N MET A 520 29.65 -9.38 15.80
CA MET A 520 30.99 -9.96 15.97
C MET A 520 31.59 -9.55 17.32
N GLU A 521 32.09 -10.51 18.08
CA GLU A 521 32.83 -10.24 19.32
C GLU A 521 34.26 -9.74 19.03
N ASN A 522 34.91 -10.34 18.05
CA ASN A 522 36.23 -9.95 17.53
C ASN A 522 36.14 -9.76 16.02
N PHE A 523 36.76 -8.70 15.50
CA PHE A 523 36.76 -8.40 14.07
C PHE A 523 38.09 -7.78 13.64
N ASP A 524 38.53 -8.12 12.42
CA ASP A 524 39.63 -7.42 11.75
C ASP A 524 39.06 -6.42 10.74
N VAL A 525 39.44 -5.15 10.91
CA VAL A 525 39.03 -4.06 10.04
C VAL A 525 39.57 -4.27 8.62
N GLN A 526 40.78 -4.82 8.46
CA GLN A 526 41.37 -5.06 7.14
C GLN A 526 40.61 -6.13 6.38
N GLU A 527 40.18 -7.20 7.06
CA GLU A 527 39.33 -8.22 6.45
C GLU A 527 38.01 -7.62 5.92
N ILE A 528 37.36 -6.76 6.72
CA ILE A 528 36.11 -6.08 6.32
C ILE A 528 36.34 -5.17 5.10
N LEU A 529 37.44 -4.40 5.07
CA LEU A 529 37.75 -3.48 3.98
C LEU A 529 38.16 -4.21 2.69
N ASN A 530 38.79 -5.38 2.81
CA ASN A 530 39.23 -6.20 1.68
C ASN A 530 38.14 -7.16 1.16
N THR A 531 37.07 -7.40 1.93
CA THR A 531 35.95 -8.27 1.53
C THR A 531 35.31 -7.76 0.24
N PRO A 532 35.18 -8.55 -0.85
CA PRO A 532 34.52 -8.11 -2.08
C PRO A 532 33.06 -7.64 -1.90
N ASP A 533 32.58 -6.80 -2.82
CA ASP A 533 31.21 -6.24 -2.77
C ASP A 533 30.12 -7.28 -3.07
N ASP A 534 30.50 -8.37 -3.74
CA ASP A 534 29.70 -9.52 -4.15
C ASP A 534 30.02 -10.80 -3.36
N PHE A 535 30.79 -10.67 -2.28
CA PHE A 535 31.06 -11.80 -1.40
C PHE A 535 29.80 -12.19 -0.62
N ILE A 536 29.66 -13.46 -0.27
CA ILE A 536 28.49 -13.98 0.45
C ILE A 536 28.32 -13.37 1.84
N VAL A 537 29.40 -12.92 2.46
CA VAL A 537 29.37 -12.23 3.76
C VAL A 537 29.51 -10.72 3.54
N GLY A 538 28.62 -9.96 4.17
CA GLY A 538 28.68 -8.50 4.25
C GLY A 538 28.65 -7.98 5.69
N TYR A 539 28.88 -6.68 5.85
CA TYR A 539 28.97 -6.04 7.17
C TYR A 539 28.26 -4.67 7.22
N ILE A 540 27.67 -4.37 8.38
CA ILE A 540 27.31 -3.01 8.78
C ILE A 540 28.16 -2.66 10.00
N VAL A 541 28.78 -1.48 9.97
CA VAL A 541 29.83 -1.07 10.90
C VAL A 541 29.41 0.21 11.62
N GLU A 542 29.55 0.26 12.95
CA GLU A 542 29.50 1.49 13.74
C GLU A 542 30.93 1.99 13.98
N CYS A 543 31.27 3.17 13.46
CA CYS A 543 32.64 3.68 13.45
C CYS A 543 32.72 5.20 13.67
N ASP A 544 33.91 5.66 14.06
CA ASP A 544 34.27 7.07 14.09
C ASP A 544 35.09 7.41 12.83
N LEU A 545 34.66 8.45 12.11
CA LEU A 545 35.33 8.92 10.89
C LEU A 545 35.76 10.37 11.09
N ALA A 546 37.04 10.65 10.89
CA ALA A 546 37.51 12.02 10.78
C ALA A 546 37.36 12.52 9.34
N TYR A 547 37.06 13.81 9.22
CA TYR A 547 36.95 14.53 7.96
C TYR A 547 38.14 15.49 7.82
N PRO A 548 39.20 15.12 7.10
CA PRO A 548 40.40 15.95 6.99
C PRO A 548 40.10 17.33 6.39
N ILE A 549 40.68 18.38 6.97
CA ILE A 549 40.46 19.78 6.58
C ILE A 549 40.85 20.00 5.12
N GLN A 550 41.88 19.33 4.61
CA GLN A 550 42.29 19.45 3.21
C GLN A 550 41.21 19.03 2.20
N LEU A 551 40.20 18.25 2.61
CA LEU A 551 39.08 17.83 1.75
C LEU A 551 37.90 18.80 1.77
N HIS A 552 37.89 19.80 2.67
CA HIS A 552 36.72 20.66 2.89
C HIS A 552 36.35 21.46 1.65
N ASN A 553 37.34 22.01 0.94
CA ASN A 553 37.10 22.73 -0.32
C ASN A 553 36.66 21.79 -1.44
N LEU A 554 37.24 20.58 -1.53
CA LEU A 554 36.91 19.63 -2.59
C LEU A 554 35.49 19.06 -2.43
N HIS A 555 35.06 18.84 -1.19
CA HIS A 555 33.78 18.22 -0.87
C HIS A 555 32.73 19.22 -0.39
N SER A 556 32.95 20.53 -0.53
CA SER A 556 32.03 21.58 -0.03
C SER A 556 30.62 21.42 -0.57
N ASP A 557 30.52 21.03 -1.84
CA ASP A 557 29.25 20.96 -2.55
C ASP A 557 28.50 19.65 -2.27
N LEU A 558 29.22 18.56 -1.98
CA LEU A 558 28.61 17.27 -1.69
C LEU A 558 29.42 16.52 -0.60
N PRO A 559 29.34 16.94 0.67
CA PRO A 559 30.02 16.26 1.76
C PRO A 559 29.61 14.78 1.88
N LEU A 560 30.49 13.96 2.44
CA LEU A 560 30.28 12.51 2.59
C LEU A 560 29.60 12.19 3.91
N ALA A 561 29.07 10.97 4.03
CA ALA A 561 28.48 10.42 5.25
C ALA A 561 27.37 11.32 5.87
N PRO A 562 26.22 11.49 5.21
CA PRO A 562 25.14 12.35 5.70
C PRO A 562 24.58 11.89 7.05
N GLU A 563 24.15 12.84 7.88
CA GLU A 563 23.66 12.59 9.23
C GLU A 563 22.38 13.36 9.56
N HIS A 564 21.55 12.78 10.41
CA HIS A 564 20.32 13.44 10.87
C HIS A 564 20.65 14.42 12.00
N MET A 565 20.60 15.72 11.71
CA MET A 565 20.88 16.79 12.65
C MET A 565 19.82 17.88 12.58
N VAL A 566 19.66 18.63 13.66
CA VAL A 566 18.86 19.86 13.62
C VAL A 566 19.71 20.94 12.94
N PRO A 567 19.25 21.56 11.84
CA PRO A 567 20.03 22.62 11.20
C PRO A 567 20.26 23.77 12.18
N PRO A 568 21.48 24.35 12.27
CA PRO A 568 21.84 25.34 13.29
C PRO A 568 20.90 26.57 13.34
N THR A 569 20.34 26.96 12.19
CA THR A 569 19.45 28.13 12.04
C THR A 569 17.96 27.76 11.95
N SER A 570 17.60 26.48 12.14
CA SER A 570 16.23 26.00 11.98
C SER A 570 15.33 26.43 13.14
N LYS A 571 14.39 27.34 12.87
CA LYS A 571 13.34 27.73 13.84
C LYS A 571 12.43 26.56 14.25
N ALA A 572 12.22 25.60 13.35
CA ALA A 572 11.32 24.46 13.58
C ALA A 572 11.92 23.38 14.50
N LYS A 573 13.24 23.43 14.80
CA LYS A 573 13.98 22.43 15.60
C LYS A 573 13.80 20.97 15.13
N LEU A 574 13.38 20.75 13.89
CA LEU A 574 13.24 19.42 13.30
C LEU A 574 14.59 18.90 12.79
N LYS A 575 14.84 17.61 13.02
CA LYS A 575 16.00 16.91 12.44
C LYS A 575 15.81 16.81 10.92
N LYS A 576 16.86 17.10 10.17
CA LYS A 576 16.95 16.91 8.72
C LYS A 576 18.19 16.09 8.39
N LEU A 577 18.18 15.43 7.25
CA LEU A 577 19.38 14.78 6.72
C LEU A 577 20.31 15.88 6.18
N LEU A 578 21.45 16.07 6.82
CA LEU A 578 22.44 17.09 6.46
C LEU A 578 23.72 16.45 5.94
N LEU A 579 24.31 17.07 4.92
CA LEU A 579 25.67 16.80 4.48
C LEU A 579 26.58 17.80 5.19
N THR A 580 27.46 17.32 6.06
CA THR A 580 28.35 18.16 6.85
C THR A 580 29.79 17.69 6.72
N LEU A 581 30.73 18.63 6.79
CA LEU A 581 32.18 18.35 6.84
C LEU A 581 32.67 18.03 8.25
N PHE A 582 31.75 17.80 9.21
CA PHE A 582 32.09 17.47 10.58
C PHE A 582 32.65 16.04 10.68
N PRO A 583 33.49 15.75 11.69
CA PRO A 583 33.77 14.37 12.06
C PRO A 583 32.46 13.63 12.37
N LYS A 584 32.45 12.32 12.14
CA LYS A 584 31.30 11.45 12.40
C LYS A 584 31.65 10.55 13.57
N GLU A 585 30.80 10.54 14.59
CA GLU A 585 30.98 9.72 15.78
C GLU A 585 29.92 8.63 15.82
N ARG A 586 30.34 7.40 16.12
CA ARG A 586 29.49 6.20 16.21
C ARG A 586 28.54 6.11 15.03
N TYR A 587 29.06 6.40 13.84
CA TYR A 587 28.32 6.43 12.59
C TYR A 587 28.10 5.00 12.10
N VAL A 588 26.84 4.63 11.90
CA VAL A 588 26.47 3.31 11.39
C VAL A 588 26.39 3.36 9.87
N THR A 589 27.15 2.50 9.18
CA THR A 589 27.16 2.46 7.72
C THR A 589 27.43 1.07 7.17
N HIS A 590 26.96 0.81 5.96
CA HIS A 590 27.27 -0.41 5.22
C HIS A 590 28.76 -0.43 4.80
N TYR A 591 29.41 -1.58 4.83
CA TYR A 591 30.85 -1.68 4.55
C TYR A 591 31.25 -1.12 3.17
N ARG A 592 30.40 -1.29 2.15
CA ARG A 592 30.60 -0.68 0.81
C ARG A 592 30.68 0.85 0.85
N ASN A 593 29.82 1.49 1.66
CA ASN A 593 29.85 2.94 1.86
C ASN A 593 31.10 3.34 2.65
N LEU A 594 31.49 2.57 3.67
CA LEU A 594 32.73 2.80 4.40
C LEU A 594 33.94 2.79 3.46
N LYS A 595 34.09 1.77 2.61
CA LYS A 595 35.16 1.72 1.60
C LYS A 595 35.15 2.95 0.70
N MET A 596 33.97 3.36 0.23
CA MET A 596 33.83 4.56 -0.59
C MET A 596 34.30 5.81 0.16
N TYR A 597 33.92 5.99 1.43
CA TYR A 597 34.34 7.14 2.23
C TYR A 597 35.85 7.18 2.44
N LEU A 598 36.47 6.03 2.72
CA LEU A 598 37.93 5.94 2.89
C LEU A 598 38.67 6.19 1.58
N ARG A 599 38.16 5.64 0.46
CA ARG A 599 38.72 5.90 -0.88
C ARG A 599 38.66 7.38 -1.27
N LEU A 600 37.61 8.08 -0.84
CA LEU A 600 37.46 9.53 -1.03
C LEU A 600 38.20 10.35 0.04
N GLY A 601 38.98 9.73 0.92
CA GLY A 601 39.92 10.41 1.81
C GLY A 601 39.44 10.64 3.26
N MET A 602 38.23 10.21 3.64
CA MET A 602 37.88 10.18 5.07
C MET A 602 38.80 9.20 5.82
N GLN A 603 39.05 9.47 7.10
CA GLN A 603 39.94 8.63 7.91
C GLN A 603 39.16 7.87 8.97
N LEU A 604 39.28 6.55 8.97
CA LEU A 604 38.75 5.70 10.03
C LEU A 604 39.56 5.90 11.32
N LYS A 605 38.90 6.27 12.42
CA LYS A 605 39.53 6.44 13.73
C LYS A 605 39.32 5.24 14.63
N LYS A 606 38.08 4.73 14.68
CA LYS A 606 37.73 3.61 15.55
C LYS A 606 36.53 2.86 14.99
N VAL A 607 36.50 1.55 15.18
CA VAL A 607 35.31 0.71 14.97
C VAL A 607 34.81 0.24 16.34
N HIS A 608 33.51 0.42 16.59
CA HIS A 608 32.89 0.10 17.87
C HIS A 608 32.16 -1.24 17.84
N ARG A 609 31.41 -1.50 16.76
CA ARG A 609 30.57 -2.69 16.59
C ARG A 609 30.47 -3.06 15.12
N VAL A 610 30.38 -4.36 14.85
CA VAL A 610 30.19 -4.90 13.50
C VAL A 610 29.05 -5.92 13.53
N LEU A 611 28.07 -5.72 12.64
CA LEU A 611 27.02 -6.68 12.36
C LEU A 611 27.36 -7.40 11.06
N LYS A 612 27.62 -8.70 11.15
CA LYS A 612 27.86 -9.61 10.02
C LYS A 612 26.54 -10.18 9.53
N PHE A 613 26.42 -10.40 8.22
CA PHE A 613 25.27 -11.06 7.60
C PHE A 613 25.66 -11.76 6.30
N HIS A 614 24.80 -12.68 5.86
CA HIS A 614 24.83 -13.22 4.51
C HIS A 614 24.07 -12.32 3.53
N GLN A 615 24.61 -12.17 2.33
CA GLN A 615 24.05 -11.36 1.26
C GLN A 615 24.12 -12.08 -0.09
N SER A 616 23.18 -11.75 -0.97
CA SER A 616 23.12 -12.23 -2.35
C SER A 616 22.28 -11.26 -3.19
N PRO A 617 22.32 -11.31 -4.53
CA PRO A 617 21.48 -10.47 -5.37
C PRO A 617 20.06 -11.05 -5.50
N TRP A 618 19.48 -11.51 -4.38
CA TRP A 618 18.23 -12.29 -4.35
C TRP A 618 17.04 -11.53 -4.96
N LEU A 619 17.04 -10.20 -4.89
CA LEU A 619 15.96 -9.37 -5.42
C LEU A 619 16.10 -9.06 -6.91
N LYS A 620 17.28 -9.27 -7.50
CA LYS A 620 17.59 -8.94 -8.90
C LYS A 620 16.61 -9.60 -9.87
N GLN A 621 16.25 -10.86 -9.64
CA GLN A 621 15.34 -11.60 -10.52
C GLN A 621 13.98 -10.90 -10.66
N TYR A 622 13.42 -10.43 -9.55
CA TYR A 622 12.13 -9.73 -9.54
C TYR A 622 12.23 -8.35 -10.20
N ILE A 623 13.30 -7.59 -9.93
CA ILE A 623 13.54 -6.28 -10.56
C ILE A 623 13.74 -6.42 -12.08
N ASP A 624 14.54 -7.38 -12.52
CA ASP A 624 14.78 -7.64 -13.94
C ASP A 624 13.48 -8.02 -14.65
N LEU A 625 12.64 -8.85 -14.03
CA LEU A 625 11.32 -9.23 -14.57
C LEU A 625 10.46 -7.99 -14.83
N ASN A 626 10.27 -7.15 -13.81
CA ASN A 626 9.44 -5.96 -13.93
C ASN A 626 10.03 -4.92 -14.88
N THR A 627 11.36 -4.78 -14.89
CA THR A 627 12.05 -3.89 -15.83
C THR A 627 11.84 -4.34 -17.27
N LYS A 628 11.98 -5.64 -17.57
CA LYS A 628 11.73 -6.20 -18.91
C LYS A 628 10.27 -6.00 -19.35
N LEU A 629 9.33 -6.29 -18.46
CA LEU A 629 7.90 -6.09 -18.75
C LEU A 629 7.56 -4.63 -19.00
N ARG A 630 8.13 -3.71 -18.22
CA ARG A 630 7.98 -2.26 -18.42
C ARG A 630 8.56 -1.80 -19.76
N GLN A 631 9.70 -2.35 -20.18
CA GLN A 631 10.33 -2.04 -21.48
C GLN A 631 9.51 -2.58 -22.66
N GLN A 632 8.99 -3.81 -22.55
CA GLN A 632 8.20 -4.46 -23.59
C GLN A 632 6.80 -3.84 -23.73
N SER A 633 6.27 -3.27 -22.65
CA SER A 633 4.96 -2.63 -22.70
C SER A 633 4.97 -1.39 -23.58
N LYS A 634 4.21 -1.44 -24.68
CA LYS A 634 3.87 -0.24 -25.46
C LYS A 634 2.78 0.61 -24.79
N MET A 635 2.08 0.07 -23.79
CA MET A 635 0.95 0.71 -23.13
C MET A 635 1.39 1.37 -21.82
N ILE A 636 1.04 2.65 -21.66
CA ILE A 636 1.29 3.44 -20.44
C ILE A 636 0.67 2.74 -19.22
N LEU A 637 -0.55 2.21 -19.36
CA LEU A 637 -1.28 1.51 -18.30
C LEU A 637 -0.55 0.31 -17.71
N LYS A 638 -0.03 -0.58 -18.58
CA LYS A 638 0.77 -1.73 -18.12
C LYS A 638 2.07 -1.31 -17.46
N LYS A 639 2.65 -0.15 -17.84
CA LYS A 639 3.82 0.40 -17.12
C LYS A 639 3.45 0.90 -15.73
N ILE A 640 2.23 1.45 -15.57
CA ILE A 640 1.69 1.87 -14.26
C ILE A 640 1.46 0.65 -13.36
N PHE A 641 1.01 -0.47 -13.92
CA PHE A 641 0.70 -1.69 -13.17
C PHE A 641 1.94 -2.49 -12.71
N ILE A 642 3.10 -2.25 -13.33
CA ILE A 642 4.34 -3.04 -13.15
C ILE A 642 5.44 -2.22 -12.46
N ASN A 643 5.22 -0.91 -12.29
CA ASN A 643 6.02 -0.06 -11.40
C ASN A 643 5.73 -0.40 -9.93
#